data_AF-K3WUW3-F1
#
_entry.id   AF-K3WUW3-F1
#
_cell.length_a   1.000
_cell.length_b   1.000
_cell.length_c   1.000
_cell.angle_alpha   90.00
_cell.angle_beta   90.00
_cell.angle_gamma   90.00
#
_symmetry.space_group_name_H-M   'P 1'
#
loop_
_entity.id
_entity.type
_entity.pdbx_description
1 polymer ?
#
loop_
_entity_poly.entity_id
_entity_poly.type
_entity_poly.pdbx_seq_one_letter_code
_entity_poly.pdbx_strand_id
1 'polypeptide(L)'
;MHATNHVRTLTTSLENSVESIYQKKTPLEHVLLRPGMYIGSVETTKDTMWILSESDGQQRMKQQVVEYVPALYKIFDEIIVNAVDNKVRDPTMHHLDVVVDPGNKANGFKPWISVHNDGRGIPVKFHKHEQVYVPELVLGHLLTGSNFDDTSARLTGGRHGYGAKLTNIFSQEFVVETGDTSTGLKYKQVWRNNMRERGEPEITKMEPGEKDFTRVSFSPDLPKFDMDKLTTGMVRVLTKRVFDVAGCLSDVEVTLNGKKLPISGFESYIQAFQHSTTASAGLTTVETSGDEVAPAAATESGGTGAADAVPYIYSRVNKRWQIGVLPSDIGFVQVSFVNGMSALRGGTHVNYVADQLCRRIADHVNKKHAELNITAAQAKPHLALFINCLIENPTFDSQMKEYMSSRSSTYGSTCILSERLSKLVISDSGIVERVVDAARSKQRAALMKKVSSPRSKTSVNVPKLEDANLAGGPRSNECALILTEGDSAKALAVAGLAVVGRDKYGVFPLRGKLLNVRDATVAQLSKNAEFAHLCTILGLKMDEKYDTPEKRQQLRYGKVVIMTDQDHDGSHIKGLLFNLFHTFWPELLESGAFMSEFITPIIKVTPIRKGKGKDKGVLSFFSLPEYFEWKSTQSQDDLKQYSIKYYKGLGTSTSAEGREYFQDLDNHIVDFQWTGDQDGDALDMVFSKSRAGDRKEWLLNEYAPESFLDTSSGSVSYRDFVNKELIQFSHADNARSLPSVVDGLKVSQRKVLFACLKRKLTKEVKVAQLAGYCSEHTAYHHGEASLHSTIVNMAQDYVGANNLPLLYPSGQFGTRLQGGKDAASPRYIFTLLQKYTRMLFPEEDDALLKYVNDDGFPVEPVHYVPILPMLLVNGAEGIGTGWSTSIPCFHPIHVIDNLLHLLEAGDAGEDPDAVKLETMTPWAKGFRGEIHQSGDHSFMSRGKVAQVNATTVRISELPVGKWVEDYKKFLWDLVAKKTIRSFSEHHSERDVRFDVSLSKSDLAKLVAKNEDDDEALVKLFKLESSISTGNMHAFSADGKLTRFDSSENVLRAFYGVRLALYGERKAYLENKQAKELLKLQNRIRFIEQVSHGDLQMVLKERLPKSALVGLLREHGFAPASAFRDELPADAATLPAVPDAEDDNTEDEQSQGAEYDYLLNTSLLSFTKEHTEKLQKEHDGKHERLEQLRTMTPAQVWRHELLQLRTVLLHDKDFHV
;
A
#
# COMPACT_ATOMS: atom_id res chain seq x y z
N MET A 1 1.10 -1.99 -84.54
CA MET A 1 1.32 -1.17 -85.74
C MET A 1 2.60 -0.38 -85.56
N HIS A 2 3.50 -0.52 -86.55
CA HIS A 2 4.80 0.12 -86.78
C HIS A 2 5.90 0.04 -85.72
N ALA A 3 6.66 -1.06 -85.84
CA ALA A 3 8.08 -1.15 -85.50
C ALA A 3 8.94 -0.45 -86.57
N THR A 4 10.05 0.15 -86.15
CA THR A 4 11.24 0.29 -86.98
C THR A 4 12.48 0.21 -86.09
N ASN A 5 13.34 -0.74 -86.46
CA ASN A 5 14.63 -1.05 -85.85
C ASN A 5 15.59 0.14 -85.96
N HIS A 6 16.27 0.48 -84.87
CA HIS A 6 17.63 1.01 -84.97
C HIS A 6 18.61 0.12 -84.19
N VAL A 7 19.54 -0.38 -84.98
CA VAL A 7 20.65 -1.29 -84.69
C VAL A 7 21.53 -0.70 -83.60
N ARG A 8 21.88 -1.56 -82.62
CA ARG A 8 22.98 -1.37 -81.68
C ARG A 8 24.28 -1.11 -82.44
N THR A 9 24.80 0.10 -82.36
CA THR A 9 26.23 0.35 -82.56
C THR A 9 26.94 -0.04 -81.27
N LEU A 10 27.72 -1.12 -81.35
CA LEU A 10 28.73 -1.47 -80.36
C LEU A 10 29.76 -0.32 -80.30
N THR A 11 29.65 0.55 -79.30
CA THR A 11 30.77 1.38 -78.89
C THR A 11 31.78 0.48 -78.18
N THR A 12 32.94 0.37 -78.80
CA THR A 12 34.18 -0.18 -78.27
C THR A 12 34.36 0.17 -76.80
N SER A 13 34.45 -0.85 -75.95
CA SER A 13 35.03 -0.74 -74.63
C SER A 13 36.47 -0.25 -74.79
N LEU A 14 36.71 1.02 -74.47
CA LEU A 14 38.05 1.48 -74.14
C LEU A 14 38.54 0.58 -73.00
N GLU A 15 39.52 -0.29 -73.30
CA GLU A 15 40.33 -0.89 -72.26
C GLU A 15 40.93 0.27 -71.47
N ASN A 16 40.37 0.52 -70.29
CA ASN A 16 40.93 1.46 -69.33
C ASN A 16 42.35 0.98 -69.03
N SER A 17 43.35 1.75 -69.46
CA SER A 17 44.74 1.43 -69.14
C SER A 17 44.92 1.32 -67.63
N VAL A 18 45.90 0.55 -67.17
CA VAL A 18 46.16 0.36 -65.72
C VAL A 18 46.30 1.72 -65.02
N GLU A 19 46.87 2.72 -65.70
CA GLU A 19 47.04 4.09 -65.23
C GLU A 19 45.72 4.87 -65.06
N SER A 20 44.65 4.53 -65.79
CA SER A 20 43.33 5.16 -65.60
C SER A 20 42.52 4.52 -64.48
N ILE A 21 42.79 3.26 -64.13
CA ILE A 21 42.17 2.53 -63.01
C ILE A 21 42.82 2.89 -61.67
N TYR A 22 44.16 2.92 -61.60
CA TYR A 22 44.91 3.18 -60.37
C TYR A 22 45.48 4.60 -60.35
N GLN A 23 44.76 5.51 -59.68
CA GLN A 23 45.10 6.94 -59.67
C GLN A 23 45.67 7.36 -58.30
N LYS A 24 46.79 8.09 -58.30
CA LYS A 24 47.29 8.81 -57.12
C LYS A 24 46.78 10.24 -57.15
N LYS A 25 46.09 10.67 -56.10
CA LYS A 25 45.59 12.05 -55.94
C LYS A 25 46.47 12.82 -54.96
N THR A 26 46.63 14.11 -55.18
CA THR A 26 47.19 15.02 -54.17
C THR A 26 46.23 15.16 -52.98
N PRO A 27 46.70 15.58 -51.80
CA PRO A 27 45.82 15.81 -50.65
C PRO A 27 44.69 16.79 -50.95
N LEU A 28 44.97 17.86 -51.71
CA LEU A 28 43.97 18.85 -52.13
C LEU A 28 42.90 18.24 -53.05
N GLU A 29 43.32 17.47 -54.05
CA GLU A 29 42.39 16.78 -54.96
C GLU A 29 41.54 15.74 -54.23
N HIS A 30 42.12 15.03 -53.25
CA HIS A 30 41.39 14.05 -52.46
C HIS A 30 40.31 14.69 -51.59
N VAL A 31 40.62 15.82 -50.94
CA VAL A 31 39.63 16.59 -50.16
C VAL A 31 38.45 17.03 -51.02
N LEU A 32 38.71 17.53 -52.23
CA LEU A 32 37.66 17.95 -53.17
C LEU A 32 36.88 16.78 -53.77
N LEU A 33 37.51 15.62 -53.98
CA LEU A 33 36.87 14.43 -54.54
C LEU A 33 36.03 13.68 -53.50
N ARG A 34 36.43 13.72 -52.23
CA ARG A 34 35.80 13.00 -51.11
C ARG A 34 35.48 13.95 -49.94
N PRO A 35 34.66 15.00 -50.15
CA PRO A 35 34.32 15.99 -49.12
C PRO A 35 33.73 15.36 -47.86
N GLY A 36 32.95 14.28 -48.03
CA GLY A 36 32.31 13.53 -46.94
C GLY A 36 33.24 13.10 -45.82
N MET A 37 34.51 12.82 -46.11
CA MET A 37 35.50 12.41 -45.10
C MET A 37 36.04 13.57 -44.26
N TYR A 38 35.91 14.81 -44.74
CA TYR A 38 36.57 15.98 -44.15
C TYR A 38 35.58 16.98 -43.57
N ILE A 39 34.54 17.32 -44.31
CA ILE A 39 33.56 18.34 -43.94
C ILE A 39 32.13 17.81 -43.83
N GLY A 40 31.90 16.53 -44.13
CA GLY A 40 30.57 15.92 -44.10
C GLY A 40 29.87 15.95 -45.46
N SER A 41 28.59 15.58 -45.49
CA SER A 41 27.83 15.46 -46.74
C SER A 41 27.63 16.81 -47.42
N VAL A 42 27.86 16.85 -48.74
CA VAL A 42 27.53 17.99 -49.60
C VAL A 42 26.06 17.97 -50.05
N GLU A 43 25.35 16.87 -49.81
CA GLU A 43 23.93 16.75 -50.16
C GLU A 43 23.05 17.52 -49.16
N THR A 44 21.95 18.08 -49.67
CA THR A 44 20.94 18.74 -48.84
C THR A 44 20.25 17.74 -47.92
N THR A 45 20.26 18.02 -46.63
CA THR A 45 19.70 17.15 -45.58
C THR A 45 18.53 17.85 -44.87
N LYS A 46 17.48 17.08 -44.54
CA LYS A 46 16.33 17.52 -43.73
C LYS A 46 16.48 17.00 -42.30
N ASP A 47 16.72 17.90 -41.34
CA ASP A 47 16.83 17.53 -39.92
C ASP A 47 15.89 18.38 -39.05
N THR A 48 15.37 17.77 -37.98
CA THR A 48 14.68 18.50 -36.91
C THR A 48 15.71 19.09 -35.96
N MET A 49 15.82 20.41 -35.96
CA MET A 49 16.80 21.14 -35.15
C MET A 49 16.14 22.23 -34.31
N TRP A 50 16.82 22.64 -33.23
CA TRP A 50 16.47 23.86 -32.50
C TRP A 50 16.85 25.06 -33.35
N ILE A 51 15.86 25.88 -33.71
CA ILE A 51 16.05 27.09 -34.50
C ILE A 51 15.47 28.29 -33.77
N LEU A 52 16.15 29.42 -33.91
CA LEU A 52 15.68 30.70 -33.40
C LEU A 52 14.42 31.13 -34.15
N SER A 53 13.35 31.37 -33.40
CA SER A 53 12.09 31.95 -33.88
C SER A 53 11.86 33.26 -33.15
N GLU A 54 11.35 34.26 -33.87
CA GLU A 54 10.78 35.46 -33.27
C GLU A 54 9.30 35.19 -32.99
N SER A 55 8.89 35.28 -31.73
CA SER A 55 7.50 35.22 -31.30
C SER A 55 7.32 36.19 -30.13
N ASP A 56 6.32 37.07 -30.19
CA ASP A 56 5.98 38.04 -29.14
C ASP A 56 7.13 38.97 -28.73
N GLY A 57 7.98 39.37 -29.70
CA GLY A 57 9.12 40.27 -29.45
C GLY A 57 10.29 39.64 -28.66
N GLN A 58 10.22 38.34 -28.34
CA GLN A 58 11.29 37.59 -27.69
C GLN A 58 11.87 36.52 -28.63
N GLN A 59 13.20 36.34 -28.56
CA GLN A 59 13.88 35.28 -29.30
C GLN A 59 13.74 33.95 -28.55
N ARG A 60 13.02 32.97 -29.13
CA ARG A 60 12.79 31.65 -28.54
C ARG A 60 13.26 30.52 -29.45
N MET A 61 13.77 29.46 -28.86
CA MET A 61 14.17 28.25 -29.57
C MET A 61 12.96 27.35 -29.80
N LYS A 62 12.74 26.89 -31.04
CA LYS A 62 11.70 25.90 -31.36
C LYS A 62 12.29 24.77 -32.21
N GLN A 63 11.83 23.55 -32.00
CA GLN A 63 12.16 22.44 -32.89
C GLN A 63 11.43 22.63 -34.22
N GLN A 64 12.19 22.68 -35.31
CA GLN A 64 11.64 22.79 -36.65
C GLN A 64 12.45 21.92 -37.61
N VAL A 65 11.77 21.37 -38.61
CA VAL A 65 12.43 20.68 -39.73
C VAL A 65 13.06 21.75 -40.62
N VAL A 66 14.37 21.66 -40.83
CA VAL A 66 15.13 22.58 -41.68
C VAL A 66 15.96 21.82 -42.70
N GLU A 67 16.00 22.37 -43.91
CA GLU A 67 16.87 21.93 -45.00
C GLU A 67 18.18 22.73 -44.98
N TYR A 68 19.31 22.02 -44.89
CA TYR A 68 20.64 22.63 -44.89
C TYR A 68 21.68 21.66 -45.48
N VAL A 69 22.86 22.17 -45.81
CA VAL A 69 23.99 21.35 -46.28
C VAL A 69 25.02 21.21 -45.14
N PRO A 70 25.23 19.99 -44.59
CA PRO A 70 26.16 19.77 -43.48
C PRO A 70 27.59 20.23 -43.77
N ALA A 71 28.08 19.98 -44.98
CA ALA A 71 29.42 20.39 -45.41
C ALA A 71 29.62 21.91 -45.38
N LEU A 72 28.60 22.68 -45.77
CA LEU A 72 28.64 24.14 -45.74
C LEU A 72 28.56 24.68 -44.30
N TYR A 73 27.70 24.09 -43.46
CA TYR A 73 27.67 24.38 -42.03
C TYR A 73 29.04 24.15 -41.39
N LYS A 74 29.71 23.05 -41.77
CA LYS A 74 30.97 22.65 -41.17
C LYS A 74 32.11 23.62 -41.50
N ILE A 75 32.25 24.07 -42.75
CA ILE A 75 33.30 25.03 -43.11
C ILE A 75 33.09 26.40 -42.44
N PHE A 76 31.85 26.77 -42.13
CA PHE A 76 31.53 27.94 -41.33
C PHE A 76 31.91 27.74 -39.86
N ASP A 77 31.49 26.61 -39.27
CA ASP A 77 31.78 26.27 -37.88
C ASP A 77 33.28 26.20 -37.60
N GLU A 78 34.10 25.71 -38.53
CA GLU A 78 35.57 25.67 -38.35
C GLU A 78 36.19 27.07 -38.20
N ILE A 79 35.65 28.11 -38.84
CA ILE A 79 36.14 29.48 -38.67
C ILE A 79 35.64 30.07 -37.36
N ILE A 80 34.36 29.85 -37.03
CA ILE A 80 33.78 30.28 -35.75
C ILE A 80 34.51 29.68 -34.56
N VAL A 81 34.78 28.37 -34.57
CA VAL A 81 35.46 27.69 -33.47
C VAL A 81 36.88 28.20 -33.31
N ASN A 82 37.57 28.60 -34.38
CA ASN A 82 38.89 29.24 -34.26
C ASN A 82 38.81 30.60 -33.55
N ALA A 83 37.75 31.39 -33.79
CA ALA A 83 37.52 32.63 -33.07
C ALA A 83 37.15 32.39 -31.59
N VAL A 84 36.34 31.37 -31.30
CA VAL A 84 36.04 30.93 -29.92
C VAL A 84 37.29 30.44 -29.19
N ASP A 85 38.15 29.68 -29.87
CA ASP A 85 39.45 29.24 -29.35
C ASP A 85 40.34 30.44 -29.00
N ASN A 86 40.17 31.59 -29.66
CA ASN A 86 40.95 32.78 -29.34
C ASN A 86 40.62 33.33 -27.96
N LYS A 87 39.36 33.25 -27.50
CA LYS A 87 39.02 33.63 -26.11
C LYS A 87 39.75 32.80 -25.06
N VAL A 88 40.00 31.52 -25.37
CA VAL A 88 40.77 30.63 -24.49
C VAL A 88 42.27 30.98 -24.53
N ARG A 89 42.79 31.36 -25.70
CA ARG A 89 44.20 31.77 -25.86
C ARG A 89 44.49 33.16 -25.30
N ASP A 90 43.53 34.06 -25.43
CA ASP A 90 43.57 35.44 -25.00
C ASP A 90 42.26 35.82 -24.28
N PRO A 91 42.27 35.78 -22.93
CA PRO A 91 41.13 36.20 -22.13
C PRO A 91 40.68 37.66 -22.36
N THR A 92 41.49 38.50 -23.01
CA THR A 92 41.16 39.90 -23.30
C THR A 92 40.31 40.11 -24.56
N MET A 93 39.96 39.04 -25.28
CA MET A 93 38.97 39.09 -26.35
C MET A 93 37.58 39.44 -25.77
N HIS A 94 36.96 40.50 -26.28
CA HIS A 94 35.67 41.02 -25.80
C HIS A 94 34.63 41.20 -26.91
N HIS A 95 35.01 41.05 -28.18
CA HIS A 95 34.12 41.24 -29.31
C HIS A 95 34.32 40.19 -30.42
N LEU A 96 33.20 39.62 -30.88
CA LEU A 96 33.13 38.70 -32.01
C LEU A 96 32.01 39.16 -32.95
N ASP A 97 32.35 39.55 -34.16
CA ASP A 97 31.40 39.93 -35.21
C ASP A 97 31.34 38.84 -36.29
N VAL A 98 30.12 38.46 -36.65
CA VAL A 98 29.84 37.52 -37.74
C VAL A 98 28.95 38.20 -38.77
N VAL A 99 29.39 38.20 -40.02
CA VAL A 99 28.60 38.63 -41.17
C VAL A 99 28.21 37.41 -41.98
N VAL A 100 26.92 37.26 -42.27
CA VAL A 100 26.36 36.28 -43.20
C VAL A 100 25.52 37.05 -44.21
N ASP A 101 26.10 37.32 -45.37
CA ASP A 101 25.42 37.89 -46.53
C ASP A 101 25.07 36.75 -47.50
N PRO A 102 23.76 36.47 -47.72
CA PRO A 102 23.33 35.43 -48.66
C PRO A 102 23.65 35.75 -50.13
N GLY A 103 24.09 36.97 -50.43
CA GLY A 103 24.24 37.47 -51.80
C GLY A 103 22.89 37.90 -52.37
N ASN A 104 22.94 38.79 -53.36
CA ASN A 104 21.76 39.30 -54.04
C ASN A 104 21.89 39.15 -55.55
N LYS A 105 20.80 39.40 -56.28
CA LYS A 105 20.83 39.27 -57.74
C LYS A 105 21.86 40.21 -58.41
N ALA A 106 22.14 41.37 -57.80
CA ALA A 106 23.06 42.38 -58.36
C ALA A 106 24.55 41.97 -58.26
N ASN A 107 24.92 41.10 -57.32
CA ASN A 107 26.28 40.56 -57.19
C ASN A 107 26.41 39.09 -57.63
N GLY A 108 25.45 38.58 -58.42
CA GLY A 108 25.45 37.21 -58.94
C GLY A 108 25.13 36.14 -57.90
N PHE A 109 24.41 36.50 -56.82
CA PHE A 109 24.17 35.66 -55.64
C PHE A 109 25.46 35.16 -54.97
N LYS A 110 26.59 35.85 -55.18
CA LYS A 110 27.86 35.51 -54.53
C LYS A 110 27.70 35.74 -53.01
N PRO A 111 27.70 34.68 -52.19
CA PRO A 111 27.56 34.84 -50.74
C PRO A 111 28.86 35.35 -50.13
N TRP A 112 28.75 36.06 -49.01
CA TRP A 112 29.90 36.53 -48.26
C TRP A 112 29.73 36.25 -46.78
N ILE A 113 30.67 35.52 -46.21
CA ILE A 113 30.72 35.21 -44.79
C ILE A 113 31.99 35.83 -44.22
N SER A 114 31.88 36.52 -43.09
CA SER A 114 33.04 37.09 -42.40
C SER A 114 32.94 36.81 -40.91
N VAL A 115 34.05 36.40 -40.30
CA VAL A 115 34.18 36.21 -38.85
C VAL A 115 35.35 37.07 -38.40
N HIS A 116 35.07 38.05 -37.54
CA HIS A 116 36.04 38.98 -36.98
C HIS A 116 36.04 38.87 -35.46
N ASN A 117 37.22 38.66 -34.86
CA ASN A 117 37.39 38.71 -33.41
C ASN A 117 38.49 39.69 -33.03
N ASP A 118 38.30 40.39 -31.92
CA ASP A 118 39.36 41.14 -31.26
C ASP A 118 40.25 40.21 -30.40
N GLY A 119 41.17 40.80 -29.65
CA GLY A 119 42.21 40.06 -28.94
C GLY A 119 43.33 39.62 -29.87
N ARG A 120 44.31 38.90 -29.32
CA ARG A 120 45.57 38.57 -29.99
C ARG A 120 45.35 38.03 -31.41
N GLY A 121 46.01 38.68 -32.37
CA GLY A 121 45.97 38.33 -33.79
C GLY A 121 46.86 37.15 -34.16
N ILE A 122 46.88 36.77 -35.43
CA ILE A 122 47.86 35.81 -35.94
C ILE A 122 49.20 36.54 -36.11
N PRO A 123 50.31 36.02 -35.56
CA PRO A 123 51.59 36.72 -35.61
C PRO A 123 52.03 37.07 -37.04
N VAL A 124 52.27 38.35 -37.33
CA VAL A 124 52.71 38.79 -38.66
C VAL A 124 54.24 38.65 -38.75
N LYS A 125 54.70 37.40 -38.77
CA LYS A 125 56.12 37.02 -38.77
C LYS A 125 56.43 36.06 -39.91
N PHE A 126 57.59 36.22 -40.50
CA PHE A 126 58.11 35.30 -41.51
C PHE A 126 58.64 34.03 -40.84
N HIS A 127 58.16 32.86 -41.24
CA HIS A 127 58.55 31.58 -40.67
C HIS A 127 59.81 31.03 -41.36
N LYS A 128 60.93 30.96 -40.65
CA LYS A 128 62.25 30.67 -41.23
C LYS A 128 62.40 29.28 -41.87
N HIS A 129 61.65 28.27 -41.42
CA HIS A 129 61.74 26.91 -42.00
C HIS A 129 60.83 26.77 -43.23
N GLU A 130 59.54 27.05 -43.05
CA GLU A 130 58.52 26.98 -44.12
C GLU A 130 58.59 28.10 -45.18
N GLN A 131 59.42 29.13 -45.00
CA GLN A 131 59.67 30.21 -45.97
C GLN A 131 58.41 31.00 -46.41
N VAL A 132 57.43 31.13 -45.51
CA VAL A 132 56.20 31.90 -45.70
C VAL A 132 55.84 32.65 -44.42
N TYR A 133 54.92 33.63 -44.49
CA TYR A 133 54.40 34.28 -43.29
C TYR A 133 53.49 33.32 -42.48
N VAL A 134 53.46 33.46 -41.16
CA VAL A 134 52.66 32.59 -40.28
C VAL A 134 51.16 32.59 -40.64
N PRO A 135 50.49 33.71 -40.99
CA PRO A 135 49.11 33.70 -41.46
C PRO A 135 48.91 32.85 -42.72
N GLU A 136 49.82 32.95 -43.68
CA GLU A 136 49.83 32.07 -44.87
C GLU A 136 49.98 30.61 -44.47
N LEU A 137 50.94 30.29 -43.59
CA LEU A 137 51.22 28.93 -43.19
C LEU A 137 49.99 28.25 -42.55
N VAL A 138 49.33 28.92 -41.61
CA VAL A 138 48.26 28.32 -40.80
C VAL A 138 46.89 28.28 -41.51
N LEU A 139 46.71 29.06 -42.59
CA LEU A 139 45.43 29.19 -43.31
C LEU A 139 45.51 28.81 -44.81
N GLY A 140 46.71 28.68 -45.36
CA GLY A 140 46.96 28.37 -46.78
C GLY A 140 47.73 27.07 -47.03
N HIS A 141 48.12 26.33 -46.00
CA HIS A 141 48.80 25.02 -46.13
C HIS A 141 48.08 23.94 -45.30
N LEU A 142 47.81 22.78 -45.91
CA LEU A 142 47.23 21.64 -45.19
C LEU A 142 48.23 21.11 -44.15
N LEU A 143 47.73 20.42 -43.11
CA LEU A 143 48.54 19.82 -42.04
C LEU A 143 49.37 20.82 -41.22
N THR A 144 48.93 22.07 -41.15
CA THR A 144 49.54 23.11 -40.33
C THR A 144 48.65 23.52 -39.17
N GLY A 145 49.24 23.89 -38.04
CA GLY A 145 48.50 24.27 -36.86
C GLY A 145 49.40 24.35 -35.63
N SER A 146 48.91 25.04 -34.60
CA SER A 146 49.62 25.19 -33.33
C SER A 146 49.53 23.95 -32.43
N ASN A 147 48.68 22.97 -32.78
CA ASN A 147 48.12 21.96 -31.86
C ASN A 147 48.59 20.51 -32.11
N PHE A 148 49.83 20.32 -32.58
CA PHE A 148 50.42 18.98 -32.83
C PHE A 148 51.18 18.37 -31.65
N ASP A 149 51.49 19.15 -30.61
CA ASP A 149 52.11 18.65 -29.39
C ASP A 149 51.04 18.26 -28.35
N ASP A 150 50.67 16.99 -28.35
CA ASP A 150 49.70 16.38 -27.43
C ASP A 150 50.22 16.20 -25.99
N THR A 151 51.50 16.51 -25.69
CA THR A 151 52.03 16.45 -24.30
C THR A 151 51.53 17.60 -23.43
N SER A 152 51.03 18.67 -24.06
CA SER A 152 50.43 19.82 -23.40
C SER A 152 48.90 19.65 -23.31
N ALA A 153 48.32 19.85 -22.13
CA ALA A 153 46.88 19.81 -21.92
C ALA A 153 46.21 21.05 -22.52
N ARG A 154 45.38 20.88 -23.56
CA ARG A 154 44.74 22.00 -24.28
C ARG A 154 43.23 21.94 -24.20
N LEU A 155 42.61 23.12 -24.10
CA LEU A 155 41.16 23.32 -24.03
C LEU A 155 40.58 23.89 -25.34
N THR A 156 41.33 23.82 -26.44
CA THR A 156 40.94 24.32 -27.76
C THR A 156 40.24 23.25 -28.59
N GLY A 157 39.38 23.66 -29.53
CA GLY A 157 38.68 22.76 -30.45
C GLY A 157 39.47 22.34 -31.69
N GLY A 158 40.48 23.12 -32.12
CA GLY A 158 41.36 22.77 -33.22
C GLY A 158 42.38 21.68 -32.85
N ARG A 159 42.45 20.57 -33.59
CA ARG A 159 43.35 19.44 -33.24
C ARG A 159 44.15 18.86 -34.40
N HIS A 160 43.54 18.75 -35.58
CA HIS A 160 44.12 18.03 -36.71
C HIS A 160 44.79 18.91 -37.77
N GLY A 161 44.80 20.24 -37.59
CA GLY A 161 45.45 21.17 -38.53
C GLY A 161 44.77 21.28 -39.90
N TYR A 162 43.47 20.95 -40.01
CA TYR A 162 42.69 21.02 -41.26
C TYR A 162 41.70 22.19 -41.32
N GLY A 163 40.98 22.47 -40.23
CA GLY A 163 39.78 23.31 -40.16
C GLY A 163 39.69 24.49 -41.13
N ALA A 164 40.43 25.56 -40.87
CA ALA A 164 40.36 26.77 -41.69
C ALA A 164 40.83 26.59 -43.14
N LYS A 165 41.69 25.59 -43.42
CA LYS A 165 42.09 25.27 -44.80
C LYS A 165 40.98 24.57 -45.54
N LEU A 166 40.18 23.73 -44.88
CA LEU A 166 39.00 23.14 -45.50
C LEU A 166 38.04 24.25 -45.95
N THR A 167 37.84 25.29 -45.14
CA THR A 167 37.07 26.47 -45.56
C THR A 167 37.67 27.13 -46.80
N ASN A 168 38.99 27.35 -46.83
CA ASN A 168 39.69 27.93 -47.98
C ASN A 168 39.53 27.06 -49.26
N ILE A 169 39.69 25.74 -49.15
CA ILE A 169 39.54 24.78 -50.24
C ILE A 169 38.11 24.78 -50.82
N PHE A 170 37.09 24.95 -49.98
CA PHE A 170 35.69 24.99 -50.43
C PHE A 170 35.17 26.41 -50.67
N SER A 171 36.07 27.38 -50.86
CA SER A 171 35.71 28.76 -51.18
C SER A 171 36.21 29.19 -52.56
N GLN A 172 35.44 30.02 -53.25
CA GLN A 172 35.88 30.71 -54.48
C GLN A 172 36.87 31.82 -54.15
N GLU A 173 36.68 32.48 -53.01
CA GLU A 173 37.54 33.53 -52.49
C GLU A 173 37.65 33.39 -50.97
N PHE A 174 38.86 33.45 -50.44
CA PHE A 174 39.14 33.36 -49.01
C PHE A 174 40.16 34.46 -48.65
N VAL A 175 39.80 35.30 -47.70
CA VAL A 175 40.54 36.50 -47.31
C VAL A 175 40.87 36.42 -45.83
N VAL A 176 42.14 36.65 -45.51
CA VAL A 176 42.63 36.73 -44.14
C VAL A 176 43.14 38.13 -43.92
N GLU A 177 42.70 38.77 -42.84
CA GLU A 177 43.20 40.04 -42.35
C GLU A 177 43.53 39.91 -40.86
N THR A 178 44.70 40.38 -40.44
CA THR A 178 45.07 40.36 -39.01
C THR A 178 45.97 41.54 -38.67
N GLY A 179 45.78 42.09 -37.47
CA GLY A 179 46.66 43.09 -36.86
C GLY A 179 47.43 42.46 -35.70
N ASP A 180 48.73 42.70 -35.66
CA ASP A 180 49.64 42.21 -34.62
C ASP A 180 50.46 43.37 -34.05
N THR A 181 50.03 43.90 -32.91
CA THR A 181 50.71 44.99 -32.20
C THR A 181 52.13 44.62 -31.74
N SER A 182 52.46 43.33 -31.60
CA SER A 182 53.81 42.89 -31.25
C SER A 182 54.83 43.13 -32.38
N THR A 183 54.34 43.20 -33.62
CA THR A 183 55.14 43.55 -34.81
C THR A 183 54.81 44.95 -35.33
N GLY A 184 53.68 45.52 -34.93
CA GLY A 184 53.17 46.80 -35.43
C GLY A 184 52.70 46.72 -36.88
N LEU A 185 52.38 45.52 -37.36
CA LEU A 185 52.05 45.24 -38.76
C LEU A 185 50.61 44.73 -38.91
N LYS A 186 50.00 45.10 -40.03
CA LYS A 186 48.73 44.59 -40.52
C LYS A 186 48.99 43.75 -41.75
N TYR A 187 48.37 42.57 -41.80
CA TYR A 187 48.52 41.59 -42.85
C TYR A 187 47.19 41.36 -43.54
N LYS A 188 47.19 41.31 -44.87
CA LYS A 188 46.07 40.87 -45.69
C LYS A 188 46.53 39.93 -46.78
N GLN A 189 45.85 38.80 -46.96
CA GLN A 189 46.11 37.89 -48.08
C GLN A 189 44.82 37.29 -48.60
N VAL A 190 44.80 37.05 -49.92
CA VAL A 190 43.62 36.53 -50.64
C VAL A 190 44.00 35.26 -51.39
N TRP A 191 43.20 34.21 -51.21
CA TRP A 191 43.22 33.00 -52.02
C TRP A 191 41.98 32.94 -52.90
N ARG A 192 42.13 32.35 -54.09
CA ARG A 192 41.05 32.13 -55.04
C ARG A 192 41.05 30.71 -55.57
N ASN A 193 39.92 30.32 -56.16
CA ASN A 193 39.76 29.07 -56.89
C ASN A 193 40.16 27.84 -56.06
N ASN A 194 39.47 27.64 -54.92
CA ASN A 194 39.64 26.48 -54.04
C ASN A 194 41.08 26.33 -53.49
N MET A 195 41.68 27.44 -53.05
CA MET A 195 43.06 27.53 -52.56
C MET A 195 44.16 27.29 -53.62
N ARG A 196 43.81 27.22 -54.91
CA ARG A 196 44.80 26.99 -55.99
C ARG A 196 45.55 28.25 -56.39
N GLU A 197 44.90 29.40 -56.29
CA GLU A 197 45.49 30.69 -56.58
C GLU A 197 45.80 31.40 -55.27
N ARG A 198 47.09 31.55 -54.97
CA ARG A 198 47.58 32.25 -53.79
C ARG A 198 48.02 33.66 -54.18
N GLY A 199 47.33 34.67 -53.66
CA GLY A 199 47.77 36.06 -53.78
C GLY A 199 48.97 36.36 -52.88
N GLU A 200 49.78 37.34 -53.30
CA GLU A 200 50.86 37.87 -52.46
C GLU A 200 50.29 38.61 -51.24
N PRO A 201 50.95 38.53 -50.06
CA PRO A 201 50.48 39.22 -48.87
C PRO A 201 50.71 40.73 -48.93
N GLU A 202 49.64 41.49 -48.66
CA GLU A 202 49.69 42.94 -48.43
C GLU A 202 50.05 43.20 -46.96
N ILE A 203 51.22 43.78 -46.71
CA ILE A 203 51.71 44.08 -45.36
C ILE A 203 51.87 45.59 -45.20
N THR A 204 51.13 46.17 -44.25
CA THR A 204 51.18 47.60 -43.92
C THR A 204 51.49 47.81 -42.44
N LYS A 205 51.86 49.03 -42.05
CA LYS A 205 51.99 49.38 -40.62
C LYS A 205 50.60 49.55 -40.01
N MET A 206 50.46 49.20 -38.73
CA MET A 206 49.25 49.50 -37.95
C MET A 206 49.21 50.99 -37.60
N GLU A 207 48.01 51.56 -37.58
CA GLU A 207 47.81 52.95 -37.17
C GLU A 207 47.94 53.09 -35.64
N PRO A 208 48.38 54.25 -35.12
CA PRO A 208 48.49 54.47 -33.68
C PRO A 208 47.14 54.24 -32.96
N GLY A 209 47.13 53.31 -32.01
CA GLY A 209 45.94 52.96 -31.23
C GLY A 209 45.07 51.84 -31.82
N GLU A 210 45.41 51.29 -32.99
CA GLU A 210 44.80 50.05 -33.48
C GLU A 210 45.12 48.87 -32.54
N LYS A 211 44.15 47.99 -32.34
CA LYS A 211 44.27 46.79 -31.50
C LYS A 211 44.50 45.55 -32.35
N ASP A 212 44.98 44.50 -31.72
CA ASP A 212 45.05 43.16 -32.32
C ASP A 212 43.65 42.70 -32.75
N PHE A 213 43.59 42.04 -33.91
CA PHE A 213 42.38 41.40 -34.40
C PHE A 213 42.71 40.29 -35.41
N THR A 214 41.75 39.41 -35.63
CA THR A 214 41.75 38.48 -36.77
C THR A 214 40.40 38.54 -37.47
N ARG A 215 40.42 38.67 -38.79
CA ARG A 215 39.23 38.59 -39.65
C ARG A 215 39.48 37.58 -40.75
N VAL A 216 38.60 36.59 -40.82
CA VAL A 216 38.57 35.62 -41.90
C VAL A 216 37.25 35.80 -42.64
N SER A 217 37.34 36.10 -43.93
CA SER A 217 36.19 36.29 -44.80
C SER A 217 36.27 35.35 -45.98
N PHE A 218 35.15 34.77 -46.39
CA PHE A 218 35.14 33.81 -47.48
C PHE A 218 33.81 33.79 -48.24
N SER A 219 33.91 33.43 -49.50
CA SER A 219 32.78 33.17 -50.39
C SER A 219 32.74 31.69 -50.73
N PRO A 220 31.83 30.90 -50.10
CA PRO A 220 31.67 29.48 -50.40
C PRO A 220 31.49 29.19 -51.89
N ASP A 221 32.14 28.13 -52.37
CA ASP A 221 31.96 27.64 -53.74
C ASP A 221 30.67 26.81 -53.84
N LEU A 222 29.53 27.49 -53.91
CA LEU A 222 28.19 26.89 -53.86
C LEU A 222 27.97 25.71 -54.83
N PRO A 223 28.50 25.72 -56.08
CA PRO A 223 28.43 24.55 -56.95
C PRO A 223 29.04 23.26 -56.39
N LYS A 224 30.01 23.34 -55.46
CA LYS A 224 30.57 22.15 -54.78
C LYS A 224 29.68 21.59 -53.68
N PHE A 225 28.63 22.33 -53.32
CA PHE A 225 27.62 21.96 -52.35
C PHE A 225 26.26 21.67 -53.01
N ASP A 226 26.23 21.52 -54.34
CA ASP A 226 25.01 21.37 -55.13
C ASP A 226 23.99 22.51 -54.88
N MET A 227 24.50 23.74 -54.72
CA MET A 227 23.71 24.95 -54.45
C MET A 227 23.98 26.04 -55.48
N ASP A 228 22.94 26.78 -55.87
CA ASP A 228 23.07 27.99 -56.70
C ASP A 228 23.11 29.28 -55.85
N LYS A 229 22.53 29.25 -54.64
CA LYS A 229 22.43 30.37 -53.69
C LYS A 229 22.31 29.85 -52.27
N LEU A 230 22.63 30.68 -51.27
CA LEU A 230 22.33 30.36 -49.88
C LEU A 230 20.82 30.34 -49.63
N THR A 231 20.28 29.19 -49.24
CA THR A 231 18.85 29.04 -48.94
C THR A 231 18.49 29.68 -47.61
N THR A 232 17.21 30.04 -47.43
CA THR A 232 16.70 30.54 -46.14
C THR A 232 16.95 29.54 -45.02
N GLY A 233 16.79 28.24 -45.29
CA GLY A 233 17.10 27.17 -44.31
C GLY A 233 18.56 27.21 -43.87
N MET A 234 19.50 27.33 -44.81
CA MET A 234 20.92 27.44 -44.51
C MET A 234 21.24 28.67 -43.67
N VAL A 235 20.74 29.85 -44.04
CA VAL A 235 20.94 31.09 -43.28
C VAL A 235 20.44 30.95 -41.84
N ARG A 236 19.28 30.31 -41.63
CA ARG A 236 18.74 30.08 -40.28
C ARG A 236 19.64 29.18 -39.43
N VAL A 237 20.22 28.13 -40.01
CA VAL A 237 21.17 27.24 -39.32
C VAL A 237 22.46 27.99 -38.95
N LEU A 238 22.99 28.81 -39.87
CA LEU A 238 24.17 29.64 -39.60
C LEU A 238 23.90 30.66 -38.49
N THR A 239 22.78 31.39 -38.56
CA THR A 239 22.34 32.33 -37.53
C THR A 239 22.18 31.66 -36.17
N LYS A 240 21.54 30.49 -36.12
CA LYS A 240 21.40 29.71 -34.88
C LYS A 240 22.76 29.33 -34.30
N ARG A 241 23.74 29.01 -35.14
CA ARG A 241 25.09 28.68 -34.67
C ARG A 241 25.83 29.89 -34.08
N VAL A 242 25.66 31.09 -34.63
CA VAL A 242 26.18 32.31 -34.00
C VAL A 242 25.52 32.55 -32.63
N PHE A 243 24.22 32.28 -32.53
CA PHE A 243 23.50 32.32 -31.26
C PHE A 243 24.04 31.30 -30.25
N ASP A 244 24.34 30.06 -30.66
CA ASP A 244 25.00 29.06 -29.79
C ASP A 244 26.35 29.56 -29.25
N VAL A 245 27.14 30.23 -30.09
CA VAL A 245 28.46 30.78 -29.71
C VAL A 245 28.32 31.86 -28.66
N ALA A 246 27.36 32.78 -28.84
CA ALA A 246 27.06 33.80 -27.83
C ALA A 246 26.61 33.19 -26.49
N GLY A 247 25.96 32.01 -26.52
CA GLY A 247 25.66 31.24 -25.30
C GLY A 247 26.89 30.60 -24.66
N CYS A 248 27.89 30.20 -25.45
CA CYS A 248 29.13 29.61 -24.93
C CYS A 248 30.07 30.64 -24.28
N LEU A 249 29.95 31.92 -24.67
CA LEU A 249 30.84 33.01 -24.25
C LEU A 249 30.12 33.93 -23.26
N SER A 250 30.61 34.00 -22.01
CA SER A 250 29.92 34.78 -20.95
C SER A 250 30.28 36.27 -20.93
N ASP A 251 31.42 36.66 -21.48
CA ASP A 251 32.02 37.99 -21.38
C ASP A 251 32.54 38.53 -22.73
N VAL A 252 31.92 38.07 -23.82
CA VAL A 252 32.19 38.49 -25.21
C VAL A 252 30.90 38.99 -25.83
N GLU A 253 30.94 40.20 -26.38
CA GLU A 253 29.85 40.74 -27.18
C GLU A 253 29.86 40.13 -28.58
N VAL A 254 28.80 39.39 -28.91
CA VAL A 254 28.62 38.76 -30.22
C VAL A 254 27.62 39.54 -31.07
N THR A 255 28.03 39.94 -32.26
CA THR A 255 27.19 40.62 -33.25
C THR A 255 26.98 39.76 -34.49
N LEU A 256 25.79 39.82 -35.08
CA LEU A 256 25.45 39.20 -36.35
C LEU A 256 24.95 40.27 -37.33
N ASN A 257 25.62 40.44 -38.46
CA ASN A 257 25.32 41.47 -39.46
C ASN A 257 25.21 42.87 -38.83
N GLY A 258 26.12 43.20 -37.91
CA GLY A 258 26.17 44.48 -37.20
C GLY A 258 25.12 44.66 -36.09
N LYS A 259 24.27 43.66 -35.81
CA LYS A 259 23.30 43.69 -34.70
C LYS A 259 23.77 42.84 -33.54
N LYS A 260 23.74 43.40 -32.33
CA LYS A 260 24.05 42.67 -31.09
C LYS A 260 23.02 41.57 -30.83
N LEU A 261 23.47 40.36 -30.52
CA LEU A 261 22.57 39.27 -30.14
C LEU A 261 22.07 39.49 -28.69
N PRO A 262 20.76 39.28 -28.42
CA PRO A 262 20.15 39.55 -27.12
C PRO A 262 20.38 38.40 -26.11
N ILE A 263 21.59 37.83 -26.09
CA ILE A 263 22.03 36.83 -25.12
C ILE A 263 23.46 37.11 -24.69
N SER A 264 23.76 36.76 -23.45
CA SER A 264 25.09 36.88 -22.85
C SER A 264 25.33 35.67 -21.95
N GLY A 265 26.18 34.75 -22.40
CA GLY A 265 26.55 33.55 -21.67
C GLY A 265 25.45 32.47 -21.56
N PHE A 266 25.82 31.38 -20.89
CA PHE A 266 25.10 30.11 -20.98
C PHE A 266 23.72 30.12 -20.29
N GLU A 267 23.56 30.92 -19.24
CA GLU A 267 22.29 31.03 -18.52
C GLU A 267 21.20 31.69 -19.38
N SER A 268 21.50 32.82 -20.01
CA SER A 268 20.56 33.48 -20.93
C SER A 268 20.25 32.63 -22.17
N TYR A 269 21.23 31.83 -22.63
CA TYR A 269 21.00 30.85 -23.69
C TYR A 269 19.97 29.78 -23.29
N ILE A 270 20.04 29.26 -22.06
CA ILE A 270 19.07 28.28 -21.54
C ILE A 270 17.66 28.89 -21.44
N GLN A 271 17.55 30.16 -21.05
CA GLN A 271 16.26 30.87 -20.98
C GLN A 271 15.52 30.88 -22.32
N ALA A 272 16.24 30.92 -23.45
CA ALA A 272 15.62 30.88 -24.78
C ALA A 272 14.88 29.57 -25.08
N PHE A 273 15.08 28.51 -24.28
CA PHE A 273 14.39 27.21 -24.39
C PHE A 273 13.21 27.06 -23.42
N GLN A 274 12.92 28.06 -22.60
CA GLN A 274 11.77 28.02 -21.69
C GLN A 274 10.48 27.76 -22.47
N HIS A 275 9.63 26.90 -21.92
CA HIS A 275 8.37 26.44 -22.50
C HIS A 275 8.49 25.65 -23.82
N SER A 276 9.66 25.60 -24.45
CA SER A 276 9.87 24.88 -25.70
C SER A 276 10.09 23.38 -25.50
N THR A 277 10.32 22.93 -24.28
CA THR A 277 10.50 21.52 -23.92
C THR A 277 9.24 20.91 -23.28
N THR A 278 8.17 21.70 -23.09
CA THR A 278 6.92 21.32 -22.43
C THR A 278 5.70 21.52 -23.33
N ALA A 279 4.64 20.74 -23.13
CA ALA A 279 3.48 20.69 -24.03
C ALA A 279 2.60 21.96 -24.04
N SER A 280 2.80 22.89 -23.10
CA SER A 280 2.10 24.18 -23.03
C SER A 280 2.39 25.16 -24.19
N ALA A 281 3.26 24.80 -25.13
CA ALA A 281 3.52 25.55 -26.36
C ALA A 281 2.49 25.30 -27.49
N GLY A 282 1.47 24.45 -27.26
CA GLY A 282 0.63 23.85 -28.31
C GLY A 282 -0.85 24.26 -28.38
N LEU A 283 -1.29 25.41 -27.84
CA LEU A 283 -2.57 25.99 -28.26
C LEU A 283 -2.33 26.85 -29.52
N THR A 284 -2.46 26.23 -30.68
CA THR A 284 -2.76 26.94 -31.93
C THR A 284 -4.01 27.80 -31.74
N THR A 285 -3.81 29.11 -31.74
CA THR A 285 -4.86 30.11 -31.96
C THR A 285 -5.56 29.79 -33.27
N VAL A 286 -6.80 29.30 -33.17
CA VAL A 286 -7.78 29.41 -34.25
C VAL A 286 -8.08 30.90 -34.37
N GLU A 287 -7.80 31.46 -35.55
CA GLU A 287 -8.27 32.80 -35.91
C GLU A 287 -9.80 32.80 -35.87
N THR A 288 -10.37 33.49 -34.88
CA THR A 288 -11.70 34.08 -35.00
C THR A 288 -11.60 35.55 -34.69
N SER A 289 -11.81 36.33 -35.75
CA SER A 289 -12.05 37.77 -35.79
C SER A 289 -13.00 38.25 -34.69
N GLY A 290 -12.70 39.44 -34.15
CA GLY A 290 -13.75 40.33 -33.64
C GLY A 290 -13.52 40.89 -32.24
N ASP A 291 -13.12 42.16 -32.23
CA ASP A 291 -13.40 43.20 -31.26
C ASP A 291 -12.56 43.37 -29.97
N GLU A 292 -12.06 44.61 -29.91
CA GLU A 292 -11.19 45.25 -28.93
C GLU A 292 -11.88 45.45 -27.57
N VAL A 293 -11.15 45.23 -26.47
CA VAL A 293 -11.19 46.14 -25.30
C VAL A 293 -9.79 46.17 -24.64
N ALA A 294 -9.28 47.38 -24.42
CA ALA A 294 -7.98 47.71 -23.83
C ALA A 294 -7.83 47.26 -22.34
N PRO A 295 -6.59 47.04 -21.85
CA PRO A 295 -6.35 46.67 -20.45
C PRO A 295 -6.40 47.88 -19.53
N ALA A 296 -7.22 47.80 -18.48
CA ALA A 296 -7.28 48.78 -17.40
C ALA A 296 -6.21 48.51 -16.33
N ALA A 297 -5.78 49.61 -15.72
CA ALA A 297 -4.62 49.77 -14.86
C ALA A 297 -4.63 48.92 -13.58
N ALA A 298 -3.40 48.64 -13.12
CA ALA A 298 -3.06 48.02 -11.86
C ALA A 298 -3.61 48.77 -10.63
N THR A 299 -4.10 48.00 -9.66
CA THR A 299 -4.13 48.37 -8.25
C THR A 299 -3.63 47.20 -7.41
N GLU A 300 -2.57 47.47 -6.67
CA GLU A 300 -1.96 46.57 -5.69
C GLU A 300 -2.90 46.36 -4.49
N SER A 301 -3.09 45.11 -4.08
CA SER A 301 -3.26 44.73 -2.67
C SER A 301 -3.01 43.24 -2.49
N GLY A 302 -2.12 42.90 -1.55
CA GLY A 302 -1.52 41.58 -1.40
C GLY A 302 -2.46 40.47 -0.93
N GLY A 303 -2.09 39.27 -1.38
CA GLY A 303 -2.59 37.97 -0.96
C GLY A 303 -1.74 36.92 -1.65
N THR A 304 -0.86 36.26 -0.91
CA THR A 304 0.14 35.30 -1.40
C THR A 304 -0.51 34.06 -1.99
N GLY A 305 -0.82 34.09 -3.28
CA GLY A 305 -1.12 32.93 -4.12
C GLY A 305 0.13 32.44 -4.85
N ALA A 306 0.33 31.12 -4.81
CA ALA A 306 1.31 30.29 -5.52
C ALA A 306 2.39 31.04 -6.34
N ALA A 307 3.60 31.11 -5.78
CA ALA A 307 4.78 31.52 -6.53
C ALA A 307 5.05 30.54 -7.68
N ASP A 308 5.13 31.08 -8.90
CA ASP A 308 5.50 30.41 -10.14
C ASP A 308 6.72 29.48 -9.95
N ALA A 309 6.56 28.21 -10.34
CA ALA A 309 7.66 27.25 -10.38
C ALA A 309 8.81 27.80 -11.24
N VAL A 310 10.03 27.77 -10.72
CA VAL A 310 11.20 28.33 -11.39
C VAL A 310 11.38 27.64 -12.76
N PRO A 311 11.31 28.37 -13.90
CA PRO A 311 11.16 27.74 -15.22
C PRO A 311 12.42 27.02 -15.75
N TYR A 312 13.55 27.12 -15.05
CA TYR A 312 14.82 26.47 -15.37
C TYR A 312 15.76 26.51 -14.17
N ILE A 313 16.67 25.54 -14.08
CA ILE A 313 17.71 25.50 -13.05
C ILE A 313 19.08 25.61 -13.73
N TYR A 314 19.87 26.60 -13.35
CA TYR A 314 21.22 26.80 -13.86
C TYR A 314 22.25 26.77 -12.73
N SER A 315 23.40 26.16 -12.99
CA SER A 315 24.53 26.18 -12.06
C SER A 315 25.87 26.12 -12.80
N ARG A 316 26.76 27.05 -12.45
CA ARG A 316 28.19 26.93 -12.78
C ARG A 316 28.86 26.05 -11.73
N VAL A 317 29.08 24.78 -12.06
CA VAL A 317 29.67 23.77 -11.16
C VAL A 317 31.12 24.10 -10.83
N ASN A 318 31.89 24.51 -11.84
CA ASN A 318 33.25 25.02 -11.70
C ASN A 318 33.65 25.85 -12.93
N LYS A 319 34.92 26.25 -13.05
CA LYS A 319 35.44 27.05 -14.18
C LYS A 319 35.28 26.38 -15.55
N ARG A 320 35.10 25.06 -15.61
CA ARG A 320 35.04 24.26 -16.84
C ARG A 320 33.68 23.60 -17.08
N TRP A 321 32.69 23.75 -16.19
CA TRP A 321 31.39 23.09 -16.32
C TRP A 321 30.25 24.01 -15.91
N GLN A 322 29.35 24.25 -16.85
CA GLN A 322 28.08 24.93 -16.63
C GLN A 322 26.94 23.98 -17.02
N ILE A 323 25.97 23.81 -16.12
CA ILE A 323 24.87 22.86 -16.26
C ILE A 323 23.55 23.60 -16.16
N GLY A 324 22.64 23.33 -17.09
CA GLY A 324 21.25 23.77 -17.08
C GLY A 324 20.30 22.57 -17.11
N VAL A 325 19.19 22.66 -16.37
CA VAL A 325 18.17 21.62 -16.29
C VAL A 325 16.79 22.24 -16.43
N LEU A 326 16.00 21.71 -17.37
CA LEU A 326 14.58 22.01 -17.55
C LEU A 326 13.76 20.72 -17.54
N PRO A 327 12.47 20.78 -17.17
CA PRO A 327 11.55 19.66 -17.39
C PRO A 327 11.30 19.45 -18.88
N SER A 328 11.00 18.20 -19.27
CA SER A 328 10.59 17.88 -20.64
C SER A 328 9.39 16.95 -20.72
N ASP A 329 8.47 17.27 -21.63
CA ASP A 329 7.31 16.44 -21.98
C ASP A 329 7.48 15.77 -23.36
N ILE A 330 8.55 16.11 -24.10
CA ILE A 330 8.82 15.62 -25.47
C ILE A 330 9.90 14.51 -25.52
N GLY A 331 10.33 14.02 -24.37
CA GLY A 331 11.42 13.06 -24.21
C GLY A 331 12.74 13.70 -23.79
N PHE A 332 13.82 12.91 -23.73
CA PHE A 332 15.12 13.41 -23.28
C PHE A 332 15.70 14.40 -24.29
N VAL A 333 15.85 15.66 -23.87
CA VAL A 333 16.46 16.72 -24.68
C VAL A 333 17.88 16.96 -24.18
N GLN A 334 18.85 17.07 -25.08
CA GLN A 334 20.22 17.47 -24.74
C GLN A 334 20.71 18.57 -25.67
N VAL A 335 21.34 19.59 -25.10
CA VAL A 335 22.07 20.62 -25.85
C VAL A 335 23.42 20.80 -25.18
N SER A 336 24.50 20.43 -25.86
CA SER A 336 25.82 20.44 -25.23
C SER A 336 26.94 20.99 -26.11
N PHE A 337 27.88 21.66 -25.46
CA PHE A 337 29.05 22.29 -26.05
C PHE A 337 30.32 21.80 -25.37
N VAL A 338 31.31 21.43 -26.18
CA VAL A 338 32.63 20.96 -25.74
C VAL A 338 33.67 21.87 -26.38
N ASN A 339 34.36 22.69 -25.58
CA ASN A 339 35.33 23.69 -26.06
C ASN A 339 34.74 24.59 -27.18
N GLY A 340 33.47 25.00 -27.03
CA GLY A 340 32.76 25.81 -28.03
C GLY A 340 32.23 25.04 -29.26
N MET A 341 32.58 23.76 -29.43
CA MET A 341 32.05 22.91 -30.50
C MET A 341 30.69 22.32 -30.10
N SER A 342 29.75 22.27 -31.05
CA SER A 342 28.40 21.76 -30.82
C SER A 342 28.36 20.23 -30.87
N ALA A 343 28.11 19.58 -29.74
CA ALA A 343 27.94 18.13 -29.66
C ALA A 343 26.47 17.74 -29.89
N LEU A 344 26.02 17.88 -31.14
CA LEU A 344 24.61 17.70 -31.54
C LEU A 344 24.03 16.33 -31.16
N ARG A 345 24.85 15.27 -31.19
CA ARG A 345 24.46 13.90 -30.81
C ARG A 345 24.81 13.56 -29.36
N GLY A 346 25.36 14.52 -28.61
CA GLY A 346 25.74 14.38 -27.21
C GLY A 346 27.07 13.68 -27.04
N GLY A 347 27.19 12.79 -26.05
CA GLY A 347 28.45 12.10 -25.80
C GLY A 347 28.59 11.54 -24.40
N THR A 348 29.81 11.13 -24.09
CA THR A 348 30.21 10.66 -22.76
C THR A 348 30.05 11.74 -21.67
N HIS A 349 30.18 13.03 -21.99
CA HIS A 349 29.95 14.15 -21.05
C HIS A 349 28.47 14.30 -20.68
N VAL A 350 27.56 14.14 -21.64
CA VAL A 350 26.11 14.19 -21.40
C VAL A 350 25.69 13.08 -20.46
N ASN A 351 26.11 11.83 -20.75
CA ASN A 351 25.80 10.69 -19.89
C ASN A 351 26.39 10.84 -18.48
N TYR A 352 27.61 11.38 -18.37
CA TYR A 352 28.28 11.61 -17.09
C TYR A 352 27.48 12.54 -16.15
N VAL A 353 26.77 13.53 -16.69
CA VAL A 353 25.90 14.42 -15.91
C VAL A 353 24.50 13.84 -15.74
N ALA A 354 23.88 13.35 -16.83
CA ALA A 354 22.52 12.83 -16.82
C ALA A 354 22.35 11.66 -15.84
N ASP A 355 23.31 10.73 -15.78
CA ASP A 355 23.24 9.57 -14.90
C ASP A 355 23.26 9.96 -13.42
N GLN A 356 24.01 11.01 -13.05
CA GLN A 356 24.05 11.52 -11.67
C GLN A 356 22.68 12.08 -11.26
N LEU A 357 22.04 12.89 -12.12
CA LEU A 357 20.72 13.47 -11.85
C LEU A 357 19.63 12.38 -11.81
N CYS A 358 19.60 11.50 -12.81
CA CYS A 358 18.57 10.48 -12.94
C CYS A 358 18.60 9.48 -11.77
N ARG A 359 19.79 9.13 -11.26
CA ARG A 359 19.91 8.28 -10.05
C ARG A 359 19.33 8.97 -8.82
N ARG A 360 19.73 10.23 -8.56
CA ARG A 360 19.22 10.99 -7.41
C ARG A 360 17.71 11.21 -7.46
N ILE A 361 17.14 11.45 -8.65
CA ILE A 361 15.69 11.55 -8.86
C ILE A 361 15.01 10.20 -8.57
N ALA A 362 15.51 9.11 -9.15
CA ALA A 362 14.95 7.77 -8.94
C ALA A 362 15.00 7.35 -7.46
N ASP A 363 16.13 7.59 -6.78
CA ASP A 363 16.29 7.29 -5.35
C ASP A 363 15.31 8.10 -4.49
N HIS A 364 15.11 9.38 -4.81
CA HIS A 364 14.14 10.23 -4.11
C HIS A 364 12.70 9.74 -4.31
N VAL A 365 12.31 9.41 -5.55
CA VAL A 365 10.98 8.87 -5.85
C VAL A 365 10.78 7.55 -5.14
N ASN A 366 11.72 6.61 -5.20
CA ASN A 366 11.58 5.32 -4.53
C ASN A 366 11.57 5.41 -3.01
N LYS A 367 12.17 6.45 -2.42
CA LYS A 367 12.09 6.70 -0.98
C LYS A 367 10.70 7.19 -0.55
N LYS A 368 10.02 7.99 -1.38
CA LYS A 368 8.66 8.52 -1.10
C LYS A 368 7.53 7.60 -1.60
N HIS A 369 7.75 6.93 -2.72
CA HIS A 369 6.81 6.12 -3.48
C HIS A 369 7.45 4.77 -3.83
N ALA A 370 7.74 3.96 -2.80
CA ALA A 370 8.42 2.68 -2.94
C ALA A 370 7.67 1.69 -3.86
N GLU A 371 6.35 1.86 -4.01
CA GLU A 371 5.47 1.07 -4.87
C GLU A 371 5.73 1.25 -6.38
N LEU A 372 6.35 2.36 -6.79
CA LEU A 372 6.56 2.68 -8.21
C LEU A 372 7.82 2.04 -8.80
N ASN A 373 8.83 1.76 -7.98
CA ASN A 373 10.11 1.14 -8.34
C ASN A 373 10.74 1.74 -9.62
N ILE A 374 11.02 3.05 -9.56
CA ILE A 374 11.56 3.85 -10.67
C ILE A 374 13.06 3.60 -10.84
N THR A 375 13.47 3.39 -12.08
CA THR A 375 14.88 3.29 -12.50
C THR A 375 15.37 4.63 -13.06
N ALA A 376 16.69 4.87 -13.03
CA ALA A 376 17.29 6.06 -13.64
C ALA A 376 16.94 6.20 -15.13
N ALA A 377 16.77 5.10 -15.85
CA ALA A 377 16.35 5.09 -17.26
C ALA A 377 14.92 5.61 -17.46
N GLN A 378 14.03 5.44 -16.47
CA GLN A 378 12.67 5.96 -16.51
C GLN A 378 12.59 7.45 -16.16
N ALA A 379 13.56 7.99 -15.42
CA ALA A 379 13.63 9.44 -15.14
C ALA A 379 14.17 10.24 -16.33
N LYS A 380 15.10 9.66 -17.11
CA LYS A 380 15.80 10.33 -18.22
C LYS A 380 14.89 11.02 -19.25
N PRO A 381 13.76 10.43 -19.71
CA PRO A 381 12.89 11.07 -20.71
C PRO A 381 12.23 12.37 -20.24
N HIS A 382 12.21 12.65 -18.94
CA HIS A 382 11.55 13.84 -18.39
C HIS A 382 12.52 15.03 -18.20
N LEU A 383 13.74 14.89 -18.71
CA LEU A 383 14.85 15.82 -18.49
C LEU A 383 15.26 16.50 -19.81
N ALA A 384 15.37 17.83 -19.78
CA ALA A 384 16.09 18.62 -20.77
C ALA A 384 17.41 19.12 -20.14
N LEU A 385 18.53 18.67 -20.70
CA LEU A 385 19.87 18.87 -20.13
C LEU A 385 20.74 19.75 -21.02
N PHE A 386 21.28 20.82 -20.44
CA PHE A 386 22.15 21.79 -21.10
C PHE A 386 23.54 21.73 -20.48
N ILE A 387 24.59 21.56 -21.30
CA ILE A 387 25.96 21.46 -20.82
C ILE A 387 26.89 22.35 -21.65
N ASN A 388 27.61 23.26 -20.99
CA ASN A 388 28.78 23.91 -21.59
C ASN A 388 30.02 23.49 -20.80
N CYS A 389 30.98 22.84 -21.47
CA CYS A 389 32.15 22.29 -20.81
C CYS A 389 33.47 22.50 -21.55
N LEU A 390 34.55 22.58 -20.78
CA LEU A 390 35.92 22.64 -21.27
C LEU A 390 36.65 21.34 -20.94
N ILE A 391 37.01 20.59 -21.99
CA ILE A 391 37.59 19.25 -21.91
C ILE A 391 39.03 19.30 -22.43
N GLU A 392 39.96 18.69 -21.69
CA GLU A 392 41.34 18.55 -22.15
C GLU A 392 41.40 17.54 -23.30
N ASN A 393 41.97 17.98 -24.42
CA ASN A 393 42.28 17.11 -25.55
C ASN A 393 41.10 16.19 -25.94
N PRO A 394 39.91 16.75 -26.27
CA PRO A 394 38.69 15.96 -26.50
C PRO A 394 38.81 15.11 -27.77
N THR A 395 38.30 13.88 -27.70
CA THR A 395 38.17 12.97 -28.84
C THR A 395 36.70 12.87 -29.25
N PHE A 396 36.47 12.75 -30.55
CA PHE A 396 35.13 12.65 -31.14
C PHE A 396 35.02 11.37 -32.00
N ASP A 397 33.79 11.01 -32.37
CA ASP A 397 33.51 9.88 -33.26
C ASP A 397 33.96 10.13 -34.71
N SER A 398 34.00 11.39 -35.12
CA SER A 398 34.22 11.83 -36.49
C SER A 398 34.77 13.26 -36.54
N GLN A 399 35.23 13.68 -37.72
CA GLN A 399 35.67 15.05 -37.97
C GLN A 399 34.54 16.09 -37.86
N MET A 400 33.27 15.66 -37.94
CA MET A 400 32.11 16.53 -37.69
C MET A 400 32.04 16.97 -36.22
N LYS A 401 32.61 16.18 -35.31
CA LYS A 401 32.67 16.43 -33.86
C LYS A 401 31.31 16.52 -33.17
N GLU A 402 30.34 15.75 -33.66
CA GLU A 402 28.96 15.75 -33.16
C GLU A 402 28.76 14.88 -31.91
N TYR A 403 29.62 13.87 -31.70
CA TYR A 403 29.58 12.99 -30.54
C TYR A 403 30.95 12.90 -29.84
N MET A 404 31.02 13.32 -28.57
CA MET A 404 32.25 13.22 -27.80
C MET A 404 32.45 11.80 -27.25
N SER A 405 33.64 11.23 -27.51
CA SER A 405 34.01 9.85 -27.17
C SER A 405 35.05 9.75 -26.02
N SER A 406 35.57 10.89 -25.54
CA SER A 406 36.54 10.93 -24.44
C SER A 406 36.03 10.19 -23.19
N ARG A 407 36.92 9.50 -22.47
CA ARG A 407 36.58 8.87 -21.19
C ARG A 407 36.52 9.93 -20.09
N SER A 408 35.62 9.78 -19.11
CA SER A 408 35.47 10.76 -18.03
C SER A 408 36.74 10.98 -17.20
N SER A 409 37.62 9.98 -17.09
CA SER A 409 38.93 10.10 -16.45
C SER A 409 39.92 11.00 -17.19
N THR A 410 39.68 11.28 -18.48
CA THR A 410 40.57 12.06 -19.36
C THR A 410 40.11 13.51 -19.56
N TYR A 411 39.04 13.94 -18.89
CA TYR A 411 38.49 15.28 -19.10
C TYR A 411 39.37 16.43 -18.56
N GLY A 412 40.36 16.12 -17.72
CA GLY A 412 41.16 17.11 -17.00
C GLY A 412 40.38 17.88 -15.93
N SER A 413 39.11 17.53 -15.71
CA SER A 413 38.25 18.12 -14.69
C SER A 413 37.07 17.19 -14.37
N THR A 414 36.46 17.38 -13.20
CA THR A 414 35.27 16.62 -12.77
C THR A 414 34.04 17.51 -12.70
N CYS A 415 32.87 16.94 -12.96
CA CYS A 415 31.57 17.59 -12.80
C CYS A 415 30.74 16.81 -11.79
N ILE A 416 31.01 17.04 -10.50
CA ILE A 416 30.23 16.48 -9.40
C ILE A 416 29.16 17.49 -9.02
N LEU A 417 27.90 17.09 -9.13
CA LEU A 417 26.77 17.97 -8.85
C LEU A 417 26.60 18.15 -7.34
N SER A 418 26.54 19.39 -6.88
CA SER A 418 26.35 19.73 -5.47
C SER A 418 24.99 19.22 -4.95
N GLU A 419 24.90 18.97 -3.65
CA GLU A 419 23.61 18.61 -3.04
C GLU A 419 22.56 19.71 -3.24
N ARG A 420 22.97 20.98 -3.20
CA ARG A 420 22.08 22.12 -3.45
C ARG A 420 21.44 22.03 -4.83
N LEU A 421 22.23 21.78 -5.88
CA LEU A 421 21.70 21.64 -7.24
C LEU A 421 20.73 20.46 -7.35
N SER A 422 21.05 19.32 -6.73
CA SER A 422 20.13 18.18 -6.76
C SER A 422 18.87 18.39 -5.95
N LYS A 423 18.93 19.09 -4.83
CA LYS A 423 17.73 19.48 -4.06
C LYS A 423 16.82 20.39 -4.88
N LEU A 424 17.38 21.42 -5.54
CA LEU A 424 16.62 22.30 -6.43
C LEU A 424 15.95 21.50 -7.56
N VAL A 425 16.68 20.56 -8.19
CA VAL A 425 16.11 19.70 -9.24
C VAL A 425 14.99 18.81 -8.69
N ILE A 426 15.14 18.28 -7.47
CA ILE A 426 14.12 17.40 -6.88
C ILE A 426 12.88 18.16 -6.42
N SER A 427 13.05 19.35 -5.83
CA SER A 427 11.96 20.09 -5.19
C SER A 427 11.26 21.08 -6.13
N ASP A 428 11.99 21.72 -7.04
CA ASP A 428 11.51 22.95 -7.69
C ASP A 428 11.44 22.83 -9.23
N SER A 429 11.93 21.73 -9.83
CA SER A 429 11.96 21.58 -11.29
C SER A 429 10.67 21.05 -11.92
N GLY A 430 9.76 20.49 -11.11
CA GLY A 430 8.57 19.78 -11.60
C GLY A 430 8.86 18.42 -12.26
N ILE A 431 10.10 17.95 -12.29
CA ILE A 431 10.48 16.68 -12.94
C ILE A 431 10.00 15.48 -12.13
N VAL A 432 10.03 15.57 -10.80
CA VAL A 432 9.66 14.45 -9.91
C VAL A 432 8.18 14.08 -10.08
N GLU A 433 7.31 15.09 -10.09
CA GLU A 433 5.87 14.95 -10.28
C GLU A 433 5.58 14.28 -11.62
N ARG A 434 6.22 14.74 -12.70
CA ARG A 434 6.08 14.14 -14.05
C ARG A 434 6.52 12.67 -14.09
N VAL A 435 7.62 12.33 -13.42
CA VAL A 435 8.12 10.94 -13.35
C VAL A 435 7.11 10.06 -12.59
N VAL A 436 6.56 10.55 -11.48
CA VAL A 436 5.55 9.84 -10.68
C VAL A 436 4.27 9.65 -11.48
N ASP A 437 3.77 10.69 -12.14
CA ASP A 437 2.56 10.65 -12.95
C ASP A 437 2.71 9.70 -14.14
N ALA A 438 3.82 9.79 -14.88
CA ALA A 438 4.09 8.89 -16.00
C ALA A 438 4.19 7.42 -15.54
N ALA A 439 4.79 7.16 -14.38
CA ALA A 439 4.87 5.83 -13.81
C ALA A 439 3.49 5.28 -13.41
N ARG A 440 2.68 6.10 -12.74
CA ARG A 440 1.30 5.76 -12.36
C ARG A 440 0.44 5.50 -13.58
N SER A 441 0.46 6.37 -14.58
CA SER A 441 -0.25 6.19 -15.85
C SER A 441 0.20 4.92 -16.58
N LYS A 442 1.51 4.61 -16.60
CA LYS A 442 2.01 3.37 -17.21
C LYS A 442 1.53 2.13 -16.47
N GLN A 443 1.50 2.16 -15.13
CA GLN A 443 0.94 1.07 -14.32
C GLN A 443 -0.57 0.89 -14.56
N ARG A 444 -1.33 2.00 -14.63
CA ARG A 444 -2.77 2.01 -14.95
C ARG A 444 -3.06 1.49 -16.36
N ALA A 445 -2.30 1.92 -17.36
CA ALA A 445 -2.42 1.44 -18.74
C ALA A 445 -2.07 -0.06 -18.86
N ALA A 446 -1.09 -0.55 -18.10
CA ALA A 446 -0.76 -1.98 -18.04
C ALA A 446 -1.87 -2.80 -17.36
N LEU A 447 -2.51 -2.24 -16.33
CA LEU A 447 -3.69 -2.82 -15.70
C LEU A 447 -4.86 -2.89 -16.68
N MET A 448 -5.16 -1.81 -17.41
CA MET A 448 -6.20 -1.77 -18.45
C MET A 448 -6.05 -2.90 -19.48
N LYS A 449 -4.86 -3.08 -20.05
CA LYS A 449 -4.62 -4.14 -21.05
C LYS A 449 -4.90 -5.55 -20.54
N LYS A 450 -4.86 -5.75 -19.23
CA LYS A 450 -5.13 -7.05 -18.58
C LYS A 450 -6.58 -7.18 -18.10
N VAL A 451 -7.22 -6.08 -17.73
CA VAL A 451 -8.52 -6.04 -17.06
C VAL A 451 -9.67 -5.80 -18.04
N SER A 452 -9.46 -5.08 -19.14
CA SER A 452 -10.51 -4.82 -20.13
C SER A 452 -10.14 -5.35 -21.52
N SER A 453 -11.03 -6.17 -22.07
CA SER A 453 -11.09 -6.46 -23.50
C SER A 453 -12.47 -5.99 -23.97
N PRO A 454 -12.59 -4.76 -24.50
CA PRO A 454 -13.89 -4.22 -24.89
C PRO A 454 -14.35 -4.92 -26.17
N ARG A 455 -15.11 -6.01 -26.03
CA ARG A 455 -15.71 -6.70 -27.20
C ARG A 455 -17.05 -6.09 -27.62
N SER A 456 -17.69 -5.24 -26.80
CA SER A 456 -18.87 -4.42 -27.18
C SER A 456 -19.22 -3.40 -26.08
N LYS A 457 -19.83 -2.26 -26.46
CA LYS A 457 -20.33 -1.19 -25.55
C LYS A 457 -21.76 -1.48 -25.04
N THR A 458 -22.53 -2.27 -25.80
CA THR A 458 -23.95 -2.54 -25.58
C THR A 458 -24.26 -3.91 -24.97
N SER A 459 -23.33 -4.86 -25.04
CA SER A 459 -23.50 -6.17 -24.40
C SER A 459 -22.19 -6.63 -23.76
N VAL A 460 -22.28 -7.09 -22.51
CA VAL A 460 -21.15 -7.63 -21.76
C VAL A 460 -21.45 -9.06 -21.36
N ASN A 461 -20.45 -9.93 -21.44
CA ASN A 461 -20.58 -11.32 -21.00
C ASN A 461 -19.84 -11.49 -19.67
N VAL A 462 -20.53 -11.20 -18.58
CA VAL A 462 -20.03 -11.39 -17.22
C VAL A 462 -20.91 -12.42 -16.52
N PRO A 463 -20.34 -13.53 -16.00
CA PRO A 463 -21.12 -14.55 -15.30
C PRO A 463 -21.91 -13.96 -14.13
N LYS A 464 -23.16 -14.42 -13.95
CA LYS A 464 -24.11 -13.98 -12.91
C LYS A 464 -24.64 -12.55 -13.02
N LEU A 465 -24.24 -11.76 -14.02
CA LEU A 465 -24.86 -10.45 -14.26
C LEU A 465 -26.27 -10.64 -14.82
N GLU A 466 -27.25 -9.98 -14.20
CA GLU A 466 -28.54 -9.67 -14.83
C GLU A 466 -28.44 -8.24 -15.37
N ASP A 467 -28.24 -8.10 -16.67
CA ASP A 467 -27.96 -6.80 -17.28
C ASP A 467 -29.27 -6.05 -17.58
N ALA A 468 -29.29 -4.73 -17.34
CA ALA A 468 -30.44 -3.91 -17.70
C ALA A 468 -30.55 -3.78 -19.23
N ASN A 469 -31.77 -3.82 -19.79
CA ASN A 469 -31.96 -3.79 -21.25
C ASN A 469 -31.42 -2.51 -21.90
N LEU A 470 -31.42 -1.38 -21.18
CA LEU A 470 -30.94 -0.08 -21.68
C LEU A 470 -29.47 0.22 -21.31
N ALA A 471 -28.78 -0.69 -20.61
CA ALA A 471 -27.42 -0.45 -20.14
C ALA A 471 -26.40 -0.30 -21.27
N GLY A 472 -25.61 0.77 -21.23
CA GLY A 472 -24.64 1.14 -22.28
C GLY A 472 -25.25 1.76 -23.54
N GLY A 473 -26.58 1.94 -23.58
CA GLY A 473 -27.28 2.68 -24.64
C GLY A 473 -27.37 4.19 -24.39
N PRO A 474 -28.14 4.93 -25.20
CA PRO A 474 -28.34 6.38 -25.04
C PRO A 474 -29.01 6.79 -23.72
N ARG A 475 -29.68 5.84 -23.05
CA ARG A 475 -30.40 6.03 -21.78
C ARG A 475 -29.68 5.36 -20.61
N SER A 476 -28.37 5.11 -20.74
CA SER A 476 -27.56 4.48 -19.69
C SER A 476 -27.54 5.28 -18.38
N ASN A 477 -27.66 6.61 -18.47
CA ASN A 477 -27.79 7.51 -17.32
C ASN A 477 -29.04 7.26 -16.47
N GLU A 478 -30.12 6.72 -17.05
CA GLU A 478 -31.33 6.32 -16.30
C GLU A 478 -31.20 4.93 -15.67
N CYS A 479 -30.12 4.19 -15.97
CA CYS A 479 -29.95 2.82 -15.49
C CYS A 479 -29.22 2.77 -14.15
N ALA A 480 -29.69 1.92 -13.24
CA ALA A 480 -29.08 1.64 -11.95
C ALA A 480 -28.59 0.18 -11.87
N LEU A 481 -27.35 -0.02 -11.44
CA LEU A 481 -26.79 -1.34 -11.16
C LEU A 481 -26.90 -1.63 -9.67
N ILE A 482 -27.64 -2.68 -9.31
CA ILE A 482 -27.77 -3.17 -7.93
C ILE A 482 -26.64 -4.16 -7.65
N LEU A 483 -25.72 -3.80 -6.77
CA LEU A 483 -24.65 -4.67 -6.27
C LEU A 483 -25.14 -5.36 -5.01
N THR A 484 -25.19 -6.69 -5.04
CA THR A 484 -25.78 -7.51 -3.97
C THR A 484 -24.72 -8.28 -3.19
N GLU A 485 -24.90 -8.41 -1.88
CA GLU A 485 -24.05 -9.27 -1.05
C GLU A 485 -24.40 -10.75 -1.24
N GLY A 486 -23.62 -11.43 -2.10
CA GLY A 486 -23.82 -12.84 -2.41
C GLY A 486 -25.06 -13.15 -3.25
N ASP A 487 -25.27 -14.45 -3.51
CA ASP A 487 -26.36 -14.91 -4.38
C ASP A 487 -27.74 -14.84 -3.69
N SER A 488 -27.79 -14.83 -2.36
CA SER A 488 -29.04 -14.72 -1.59
C SER A 488 -29.70 -13.35 -1.80
N ALA A 489 -28.95 -12.26 -1.63
CA ALA A 489 -29.43 -10.91 -1.89
C ALA A 489 -29.76 -10.69 -3.37
N LYS A 490 -29.01 -11.32 -4.30
CA LYS A 490 -29.35 -11.32 -5.72
C LYS A 490 -30.76 -11.86 -5.99
N ALA A 491 -31.15 -12.97 -5.37
CA ALA A 491 -32.47 -13.56 -5.59
C ALA A 491 -33.61 -12.60 -5.18
N LEU A 492 -33.42 -11.87 -4.07
CA LEU A 492 -34.36 -10.83 -3.62
C LEU A 492 -34.44 -9.68 -4.62
N ALA A 493 -33.29 -9.16 -5.09
CA ALA A 493 -33.23 -8.09 -6.07
C ALA A 493 -33.88 -8.50 -7.42
N VAL A 494 -33.63 -9.72 -7.90
CA VAL A 494 -34.25 -10.25 -9.13
C VAL A 494 -35.77 -10.40 -8.99
N ALA A 495 -36.27 -10.76 -7.79
CA ALA A 495 -37.71 -10.75 -7.53
C ALA A 495 -38.28 -9.32 -7.58
N GLY A 496 -37.53 -8.34 -7.09
CA GLY A 496 -37.83 -6.90 -7.19
C GLY A 496 -37.85 -6.39 -8.63
N LEU A 497 -36.96 -6.86 -9.51
CA LEU A 497 -36.96 -6.51 -10.94
C LEU A 497 -38.26 -6.88 -11.66
N ALA A 498 -39.04 -7.84 -11.14
CA ALA A 498 -40.36 -8.16 -11.69
C ALA A 498 -41.39 -7.04 -11.46
N VAL A 499 -41.12 -6.13 -10.51
CA VAL A 499 -41.94 -4.96 -10.19
C VAL A 499 -41.47 -3.73 -10.96
N VAL A 500 -40.18 -3.38 -10.81
CA VAL A 500 -39.62 -2.12 -11.37
C VAL A 500 -39.21 -2.23 -12.84
N GLY A 501 -39.23 -3.44 -13.39
CA GLY A 501 -38.85 -3.73 -14.78
C GLY A 501 -37.35 -3.92 -14.99
N ARG A 502 -37.00 -4.59 -16.08
CA ARG A 502 -35.60 -4.92 -16.46
C ARG A 502 -34.92 -3.86 -17.34
N ASP A 503 -35.65 -2.82 -17.73
CA ASP A 503 -35.12 -1.84 -18.67
C ASP A 503 -34.06 -0.95 -18.02
N LYS A 504 -34.30 -0.52 -16.78
CA LYS A 504 -33.45 0.43 -16.06
C LYS A 504 -32.61 -0.20 -14.96
N TYR A 505 -32.89 -1.43 -14.54
CA TYR A 505 -32.26 -2.03 -13.37
C TYR A 505 -31.50 -3.31 -13.71
N GLY A 506 -30.22 -3.33 -13.38
CA GLY A 506 -29.36 -4.51 -13.47
C GLY A 506 -28.99 -5.02 -12.08
N VAL A 507 -28.58 -6.28 -11.96
CA VAL A 507 -28.19 -6.89 -10.68
C VAL A 507 -26.90 -7.70 -10.84
N PHE A 508 -25.95 -7.51 -9.93
CA PHE A 508 -24.71 -8.28 -9.88
C PHE A 508 -24.35 -8.70 -8.43
N PRO A 509 -24.09 -9.99 -8.16
CA PRO A 509 -23.70 -10.48 -6.85
C PRO A 509 -22.18 -10.39 -6.63
N LEU A 510 -21.78 -9.75 -5.55
CA LEU A 510 -20.40 -9.73 -5.08
C LEU A 510 -20.07 -11.06 -4.40
N ARG A 511 -18.88 -11.62 -4.64
CA ARG A 511 -18.45 -12.91 -4.06
C ARG A 511 -18.05 -12.87 -2.58
N GLY A 512 -18.16 -11.71 -1.93
CA GLY A 512 -17.77 -11.46 -0.54
C GLY A 512 -17.11 -10.09 -0.39
N LYS A 513 -16.27 -9.93 0.64
CA LYS A 513 -15.52 -8.69 0.88
C LYS A 513 -14.63 -8.32 -0.30
N LEU A 514 -14.79 -7.10 -0.81
CA LEU A 514 -13.93 -6.59 -1.87
C LEU A 514 -12.48 -6.45 -1.39
N LEU A 515 -11.55 -6.54 -2.34
CA LEU A 515 -10.15 -6.21 -2.08
C LEU A 515 -10.05 -4.70 -1.82
N ASN A 516 -9.41 -4.30 -0.71
CA ASN A 516 -9.01 -2.92 -0.53
C ASN A 516 -7.98 -2.55 -1.63
N VAL A 517 -8.38 -1.69 -2.56
CA VAL A 517 -7.62 -1.41 -3.78
C VAL A 517 -6.50 -0.39 -3.60
N ARG A 518 -6.54 0.40 -2.53
CA ARG A 518 -5.68 1.58 -2.34
C ARG A 518 -4.20 1.22 -2.20
N ASP A 519 -3.95 0.15 -1.47
CA ASP A 519 -2.62 -0.42 -1.25
C ASP A 519 -2.42 -1.76 -1.97
N ALA A 520 -3.25 -2.04 -3.00
CA ALA A 520 -3.15 -3.26 -3.78
C ALA A 520 -2.16 -3.09 -4.93
N THR A 521 -1.29 -4.07 -5.11
CA THR A 521 -0.37 -4.09 -6.25
C THR A 521 -1.14 -4.28 -7.56
N VAL A 522 -0.59 -3.78 -8.67
CA VAL A 522 -1.14 -4.01 -10.03
C VAL A 522 -1.34 -5.52 -10.31
N ALA A 523 -0.45 -6.36 -9.79
CA ALA A 523 -0.58 -7.81 -9.91
C ALA A 523 -1.81 -8.36 -9.16
N GLN A 524 -2.06 -7.91 -7.94
CA GLN A 524 -3.24 -8.29 -7.15
C GLN A 524 -4.53 -7.82 -7.82
N LEU A 525 -4.58 -6.55 -8.26
CA LEU A 525 -5.75 -5.99 -8.97
C LEU A 525 -6.03 -6.73 -10.27
N SER A 526 -5.00 -7.02 -11.08
CA SER A 526 -5.17 -7.72 -12.36
C SER A 526 -5.65 -9.17 -12.22
N LYS A 527 -5.40 -9.81 -11.08
CA LYS A 527 -5.87 -11.17 -10.77
C LYS A 527 -7.24 -11.17 -10.10
N ASN A 528 -7.74 -10.00 -9.67
CA ASN A 528 -9.02 -9.90 -9.01
C ASN A 528 -10.16 -9.87 -10.04
N ALA A 529 -10.87 -11.00 -10.16
CA ALA A 529 -11.98 -11.14 -11.09
C ALA A 529 -13.14 -10.19 -10.79
N GLU A 530 -13.45 -9.91 -9.52
CA GLU A 530 -14.56 -9.02 -9.13
C GLU A 530 -14.28 -7.58 -9.56
N PHE A 531 -13.04 -7.10 -9.36
CA PHE A 531 -12.61 -5.80 -9.85
C PHE A 531 -12.75 -5.70 -11.37
N ALA A 532 -12.30 -6.73 -12.10
CA ALA A 532 -12.41 -6.77 -13.55
C ALA A 532 -13.86 -6.83 -14.04
N HIS A 533 -14.72 -7.58 -13.35
CA HIS A 533 -16.14 -7.64 -13.63
C HIS A 533 -16.80 -6.28 -13.43
N LEU A 534 -16.59 -5.61 -12.30
CA LEU A 534 -17.15 -4.27 -12.05
C LEU A 534 -16.74 -3.26 -13.11
N CYS A 535 -15.45 -3.24 -13.49
CA CYS A 535 -14.96 -2.38 -14.57
C CYS A 535 -15.69 -2.66 -15.89
N THR A 536 -15.91 -3.94 -16.21
CA THR A 536 -16.58 -4.37 -17.44
C THR A 536 -18.08 -4.02 -17.42
N ILE A 537 -18.77 -4.29 -16.31
CA ILE A 537 -20.23 -4.08 -16.17
C ILE A 537 -20.56 -2.60 -16.28
N LEU A 538 -19.81 -1.75 -15.56
CA LEU A 538 -20.04 -0.30 -15.52
C LEU A 538 -19.44 0.45 -16.72
N GLY A 539 -18.55 -0.19 -17.49
CA GLY A 539 -17.84 0.46 -18.60
C GLY A 539 -16.76 1.44 -18.14
N LEU A 540 -16.15 1.17 -16.97
CA LEU A 540 -15.16 2.03 -16.35
C LEU A 540 -13.80 1.96 -17.05
N LYS A 541 -13.16 3.11 -17.20
CA LYS A 541 -11.83 3.27 -17.79
C LYS A 541 -10.88 3.89 -16.75
N MET A 542 -9.79 3.21 -16.43
CA MET A 542 -8.76 3.63 -15.43
C MET A 542 -8.09 4.99 -15.65
N ASP A 543 -8.09 5.55 -16.87
CA ASP A 543 -7.44 6.82 -17.21
C ASP A 543 -8.47 7.91 -17.58
N GLU A 544 -9.77 7.62 -17.46
CA GLU A 544 -10.84 8.58 -17.75
C GLU A 544 -11.29 9.27 -16.46
N LYS A 545 -11.28 10.60 -16.45
CA LYS A 545 -11.92 11.41 -15.41
C LYS A 545 -13.36 11.67 -15.78
N TYR A 546 -14.32 11.19 -14.99
CA TYR A 546 -15.75 11.30 -15.28
C TYR A 546 -16.37 12.62 -14.77
N ASP A 547 -15.67 13.73 -15.02
CA ASP A 547 -16.05 15.08 -14.58
C ASP A 547 -17.23 15.65 -15.37
N THR A 548 -17.30 15.42 -16.68
CA THR A 548 -18.36 15.97 -17.54
C THR A 548 -19.53 15.01 -17.80
N PRO A 549 -20.75 15.51 -18.09
CA PRO A 549 -21.90 14.68 -18.46
C PRO A 549 -21.63 13.78 -19.68
N GLU A 550 -20.89 14.26 -20.68
CA GLU A 550 -20.58 13.52 -21.91
C GLU A 550 -19.70 12.30 -21.62
N LYS A 551 -18.75 12.44 -20.69
CA LYS A 551 -17.90 11.33 -20.24
C LYS A 551 -18.68 10.35 -19.38
N ARG A 552 -19.56 10.84 -18.50
CA ARG A 552 -20.47 9.99 -17.70
C ARG A 552 -21.43 9.20 -18.57
N GLN A 553 -21.90 9.76 -19.70
CA GLN A 553 -22.71 9.06 -20.68
C GLN A 553 -21.98 7.85 -21.32
N GLN A 554 -20.64 7.77 -21.22
CA GLN A 554 -19.89 6.61 -21.68
C GLN A 554 -20.05 5.39 -20.76
N LEU A 555 -20.47 5.58 -19.51
CA LEU A 555 -20.75 4.52 -18.57
C LEU A 555 -21.99 3.72 -19.01
N ARG A 556 -22.04 2.46 -18.58
CA ARG A 556 -23.20 1.59 -18.85
C ARG A 556 -24.38 1.83 -17.92
N TYR A 557 -24.10 2.34 -16.72
CA TYR A 557 -25.07 2.65 -15.68
C TYR A 557 -24.77 4.05 -15.13
N GLY A 558 -25.82 4.84 -14.87
CA GLY A 558 -25.71 6.17 -14.28
C GLY A 558 -25.68 6.15 -12.76
N LYS A 559 -26.11 5.04 -12.14
CA LYS A 559 -26.22 4.88 -10.69
C LYS A 559 -25.82 3.47 -10.24
N VAL A 560 -25.25 3.36 -9.05
CA VAL A 560 -24.93 2.11 -8.37
C VAL A 560 -25.68 2.08 -7.05
N VAL A 561 -26.48 1.03 -6.84
CA VAL A 561 -27.24 0.80 -5.61
C VAL A 561 -26.61 -0.38 -4.87
N ILE A 562 -26.13 -0.14 -3.66
CA ILE A 562 -25.53 -1.17 -2.81
C ILE A 562 -26.64 -1.82 -1.99
N MET A 563 -26.76 -3.14 -2.11
CA MET A 563 -27.75 -3.94 -1.42
C MET A 563 -27.03 -5.03 -0.62
N THR A 564 -26.64 -4.67 0.60
CA THR A 564 -25.95 -5.55 1.56
C THR A 564 -26.88 -5.96 2.68
N ASP A 565 -26.49 -6.98 3.44
CA ASP A 565 -27.15 -7.29 4.69
C ASP A 565 -27.00 -6.09 5.66
N GLN A 566 -28.00 -5.86 6.52
CA GLN A 566 -28.01 -4.75 7.48
C GLN A 566 -27.25 -5.15 8.74
N ASP A 567 -26.01 -5.58 8.54
CA ASP A 567 -25.06 -5.95 9.57
C ASP A 567 -23.73 -5.19 9.39
N HIS A 568 -22.82 -5.40 10.34
CA HIS A 568 -21.52 -4.74 10.32
C HIS A 568 -20.67 -5.13 9.10
N ASP A 569 -20.72 -6.38 8.62
CA ASP A 569 -19.92 -6.81 7.48
C ASP A 569 -20.45 -6.21 6.16
N GLY A 570 -21.77 -5.99 6.05
CA GLY A 570 -22.41 -5.20 5.02
C GLY A 570 -21.90 -3.76 4.98
N SER A 571 -21.84 -3.07 6.13
CA SER A 571 -21.25 -1.73 6.23
C SER A 571 -19.79 -1.69 5.72
N HIS A 572 -19.01 -2.72 6.00
CA HIS A 572 -17.64 -2.81 5.48
C HIS A 572 -17.58 -2.99 3.96
N ILE A 573 -18.49 -3.78 3.37
CA ILE A 573 -18.60 -3.91 1.91
C ILE A 573 -18.94 -2.56 1.27
N LYS A 574 -19.88 -1.79 1.84
CA LYS A 574 -20.20 -0.43 1.39
C LYS A 574 -18.95 0.45 1.38
N GLY A 575 -18.23 0.48 2.50
CA GLY A 575 -17.00 1.25 2.62
C GLY A 575 -15.92 0.85 1.61
N LEU A 576 -15.75 -0.45 1.35
CA LEU A 576 -14.79 -0.93 0.34
C LEU A 576 -15.19 -0.52 -1.09
N LEU A 577 -16.48 -0.46 -1.40
CA LEU A 577 -16.98 0.07 -2.67
C LEU A 577 -16.72 1.57 -2.78
N PHE A 578 -17.01 2.35 -1.73
CA PHE A 578 -16.68 3.78 -1.71
C PHE A 578 -15.18 4.02 -1.91
N ASN A 579 -14.34 3.25 -1.22
CA ASN A 579 -12.89 3.30 -1.38
C ASN A 579 -12.43 2.93 -2.81
N LEU A 580 -13.07 1.96 -3.45
CA LEU A 580 -12.81 1.58 -4.83
C LEU A 580 -13.02 2.77 -5.78
N PHE A 581 -14.18 3.41 -5.70
CA PHE A 581 -14.51 4.56 -6.56
C PHE A 581 -13.67 5.78 -6.19
N HIS A 582 -13.49 6.10 -4.90
CA HIS A 582 -12.65 7.21 -4.45
C HIS A 582 -11.18 7.06 -4.92
N THR A 583 -10.65 5.84 -4.95
CA THR A 583 -9.25 5.60 -5.36
C THR A 583 -9.00 5.79 -6.85
N PHE A 584 -9.95 5.36 -7.70
CA PHE A 584 -9.75 5.36 -9.17
C PHE A 584 -10.54 6.43 -9.92
N TRP A 585 -11.73 6.80 -9.43
CA TRP A 585 -12.71 7.70 -10.07
C TRP A 585 -13.43 8.58 -9.03
N PRO A 586 -12.70 9.41 -8.25
CA PRO A 586 -13.30 10.23 -7.20
C PRO A 586 -14.40 11.17 -7.73
N GLU A 587 -14.27 11.63 -8.98
CA GLU A 587 -15.23 12.55 -9.61
C GLU A 587 -16.66 11.96 -9.70
N LEU A 588 -16.79 10.63 -9.71
CA LEU A 588 -18.10 9.96 -9.68
C LEU A 588 -18.80 10.15 -8.34
N LEU A 589 -18.05 10.12 -7.23
CA LEU A 589 -18.60 10.34 -5.89
C LEU A 589 -18.89 11.82 -5.65
N GLU A 590 -17.98 12.70 -6.10
CA GLU A 590 -18.08 14.16 -5.97
C GLU A 590 -19.32 14.74 -6.68
N SER A 591 -19.72 14.15 -7.81
CA SER A 591 -20.86 14.63 -8.59
C SER A 591 -22.22 14.46 -7.91
N GLY A 592 -22.28 13.70 -6.80
CA GLY A 592 -23.49 13.39 -6.04
C GLY A 592 -24.41 12.36 -6.72
N ALA A 593 -25.12 11.57 -5.93
CA ALA A 593 -26.17 10.62 -6.38
C ALA A 593 -25.73 9.49 -7.33
N PHE A 594 -24.42 9.27 -7.54
CA PHE A 594 -23.91 8.09 -8.24
C PHE A 594 -24.04 6.82 -7.40
N MET A 595 -23.80 6.92 -6.08
CA MET A 595 -23.88 5.81 -5.14
C MET A 595 -25.10 5.96 -4.23
N SER A 596 -25.82 4.86 -4.04
CA SER A 596 -26.92 4.76 -3.07
C SER A 596 -26.87 3.44 -2.34
N GLU A 597 -27.57 3.38 -1.23
CA GLU A 597 -27.84 2.15 -0.51
C GLU A 597 -29.31 1.75 -0.64
N PHE A 598 -29.56 0.45 -0.67
CA PHE A 598 -30.86 -0.15 -0.47
C PHE A 598 -30.98 -0.62 1.00
N ILE A 599 -31.79 0.07 1.80
CA ILE A 599 -32.04 -0.27 3.20
C ILE A 599 -33.20 -1.26 3.32
N THR A 600 -33.17 -2.10 4.34
CA THR A 600 -34.29 -3.00 4.70
C THR A 600 -34.63 -2.90 6.17
N PRO A 601 -35.89 -3.16 6.57
CA PRO A 601 -36.27 -3.18 7.97
C PRO A 601 -35.43 -4.18 8.77
N ILE A 602 -34.90 -3.76 9.92
CA ILE A 602 -34.11 -4.60 10.85
C ILE A 602 -35.05 -5.42 11.74
N ILE A 603 -36.21 -4.87 12.11
CA ILE A 603 -37.20 -5.55 12.96
C ILE A 603 -38.59 -5.37 12.36
N LYS A 604 -39.35 -6.46 12.27
CA LYS A 604 -40.80 -6.39 12.03
C LYS A 604 -41.57 -6.92 13.22
N VAL A 605 -42.58 -6.17 13.61
CA VAL A 605 -43.48 -6.49 14.71
C VAL A 605 -44.85 -6.82 14.12
N THR A 606 -45.27 -8.08 14.28
CA THR A 606 -46.53 -8.61 13.75
C THR A 606 -47.49 -8.96 14.90
N PRO A 607 -48.73 -8.45 14.93
CA PRO A 607 -49.70 -8.85 15.94
C PRO A 607 -50.06 -10.34 15.86
N ILE A 608 -50.05 -11.06 16.99
CA ILE A 608 -50.33 -12.52 17.06
C ILE A 608 -51.83 -12.81 16.92
N ARG A 609 -52.69 -11.91 17.40
CA ARG A 609 -54.16 -12.06 17.31
C ARG A 609 -54.76 -10.96 16.43
N LYS A 610 -55.51 -11.36 15.39
CA LYS A 610 -56.49 -10.49 14.72
C LYS A 610 -57.67 -10.22 15.65
N GLY A 611 -57.47 -9.41 16.68
CA GLY A 611 -58.54 -9.01 17.59
C GLY A 611 -59.54 -8.07 16.90
N LYS A 612 -60.85 -8.33 17.04
CA LYS A 612 -61.90 -7.40 16.63
C LYS A 612 -61.68 -6.04 17.32
N GLY A 613 -61.25 -5.02 16.57
CA GLY A 613 -61.35 -3.63 17.00
C GLY A 613 -60.12 -2.73 16.80
N LYS A 614 -58.93 -3.26 16.51
CA LYS A 614 -57.77 -2.43 16.12
C LYS A 614 -56.91 -3.20 15.12
N ASP A 615 -57.04 -2.85 13.84
CA ASP A 615 -56.17 -3.33 12.77
C ASP A 615 -54.83 -2.58 12.89
N LYS A 616 -54.03 -2.92 13.92
CA LYS A 616 -52.65 -2.45 13.99
C LYS A 616 -51.87 -3.26 12.96
N GLY A 617 -51.55 -2.67 11.81
CA GLY A 617 -50.76 -3.31 10.76
C GLY A 617 -49.38 -3.77 11.22
N VAL A 618 -48.65 -4.48 10.35
CA VAL A 618 -47.25 -4.85 10.62
C VAL A 618 -46.42 -3.58 10.75
N LEU A 619 -45.69 -3.43 11.85
CA LEU A 619 -44.77 -2.31 12.06
C LEU A 619 -43.36 -2.76 11.65
N SER A 620 -42.70 -1.95 10.81
CA SER A 620 -41.34 -2.18 10.34
C SER A 620 -40.44 -1.09 10.90
N PHE A 621 -39.32 -1.47 11.52
CA PHE A 621 -38.34 -0.57 12.10
C PHE A 621 -37.03 -0.70 11.34
N PHE A 622 -36.44 0.42 10.94
CA PHE A 622 -35.19 0.47 10.16
C PHE A 622 -33.96 0.71 11.04
N SER A 623 -34.15 1.07 12.30
CA SER A 623 -33.09 1.20 13.29
C SER A 623 -33.46 0.56 14.64
N LEU A 624 -32.46 0.09 15.38
CA LEU A 624 -32.67 -0.44 16.74
C LEU A 624 -33.20 0.62 17.72
N PRO A 625 -32.71 1.88 17.70
CA PRO A 625 -33.24 2.94 18.56
C PRO A 625 -34.73 3.18 18.38
N GLU A 626 -35.25 3.25 17.15
CA GLU A 626 -36.69 3.38 16.88
C GLU A 626 -37.49 2.24 17.51
N TYR A 627 -37.01 1.00 17.38
CA TYR A 627 -37.65 -0.16 17.97
C TYR A 627 -37.63 -0.12 19.51
N PHE A 628 -36.51 0.27 20.12
CA PHE A 628 -36.41 0.34 21.59
C PHE A 628 -37.25 1.48 22.17
N GLU A 629 -37.31 2.63 21.49
CA GLU A 629 -38.21 3.71 21.86
C GLU A 629 -39.67 3.21 21.80
N TRP A 630 -40.07 2.58 20.70
CA TRP A 630 -41.39 1.97 20.60
C TRP A 630 -41.64 0.92 21.70
N LYS A 631 -40.69 0.01 21.95
CA LYS A 631 -40.80 -1.03 22.97
C LYS A 631 -40.98 -0.45 24.37
N SER A 632 -40.28 0.65 24.69
CA SER A 632 -40.37 1.34 25.98
C SER A 632 -41.76 1.95 26.24
N THR A 633 -42.51 2.25 25.17
CA THR A 633 -43.88 2.76 25.27
C THR A 633 -44.95 1.67 25.49
N GLN A 634 -44.57 0.39 25.46
CA GLN A 634 -45.50 -0.75 25.59
C GLN A 634 -45.38 -1.43 26.96
N SER A 635 -46.49 -1.97 27.50
CA SER A 635 -46.46 -2.79 28.72
C SER A 635 -46.00 -4.23 28.44
N GLN A 636 -45.52 -4.96 29.46
CA GLN A 636 -45.13 -6.37 29.34
C GLN A 636 -46.27 -7.28 28.82
N ASP A 637 -47.53 -6.96 29.15
CA ASP A 637 -48.68 -7.71 28.67
C ASP A 637 -49.09 -7.34 27.24
N ASP A 638 -48.78 -6.12 26.79
CA ASP A 638 -48.96 -5.73 25.39
C ASP A 638 -47.92 -6.39 24.49
N LEU A 639 -46.66 -6.51 24.96
CA LEU A 639 -45.58 -7.16 24.21
C LEU A 639 -45.87 -8.64 23.90
N LYS A 640 -46.56 -9.36 24.80
CA LYS A 640 -47.01 -10.75 24.57
C LYS A 640 -48.03 -10.89 23.42
N GLN A 641 -48.64 -9.79 22.96
CA GLN A 641 -49.59 -9.78 21.84
C GLN A 641 -48.90 -9.63 20.48
N TYR A 642 -47.60 -9.40 20.46
CA TYR A 642 -46.81 -9.22 19.26
C TYR A 642 -45.79 -10.33 19.07
N SER A 643 -45.62 -10.76 17.82
CA SER A 643 -44.52 -11.59 17.36
C SER A 643 -43.46 -10.66 16.79
N ILE A 644 -42.27 -10.72 17.35
CA ILE A 644 -41.14 -9.86 16.98
C ILE A 644 -40.18 -10.71 16.18
N LYS A 645 -39.90 -10.29 14.95
CA LYS A 645 -38.98 -10.98 14.05
C LYS A 645 -37.84 -10.05 13.68
N TYR A 646 -36.61 -10.50 13.92
CA TYR A 646 -35.38 -9.80 13.53
C TYR A 646 -35.00 -10.20 12.10
N TYR A 647 -34.68 -9.20 11.28
CA TYR A 647 -34.32 -9.30 9.87
C TYR A 647 -32.89 -8.76 9.71
N LYS A 648 -31.89 -9.59 10.03
CA LYS A 648 -30.47 -9.19 9.94
C LYS A 648 -29.90 -9.40 8.52
N GLY A 649 -30.35 -10.43 7.81
CA GLY A 649 -29.91 -10.73 6.43
C GLY A 649 -31.04 -10.68 5.41
N LEU A 650 -30.74 -10.20 4.19
CA LEU A 650 -31.66 -10.08 3.06
C LEU A 650 -32.23 -11.44 2.63
N GLY A 651 -31.51 -12.53 2.87
CA GLY A 651 -31.99 -13.89 2.65
C GLY A 651 -33.16 -14.32 3.54
N THR A 652 -33.42 -13.58 4.63
CA THR A 652 -34.53 -13.84 5.57
C THR A 652 -35.87 -13.32 5.03
N SER A 653 -35.82 -12.39 4.08
CA SER A 653 -36.98 -11.79 3.45
C SER A 653 -37.51 -12.68 2.34
N THR A 654 -38.83 -12.86 2.31
CA THR A 654 -39.51 -13.63 1.27
C THR A 654 -39.51 -12.87 -0.05
N SER A 655 -39.68 -13.58 -1.18
CA SER A 655 -39.84 -12.91 -2.48
C SER A 655 -41.08 -12.00 -2.55
N ALA A 656 -42.08 -12.20 -1.68
CA ALA A 656 -43.23 -11.31 -1.58
C ALA A 656 -42.84 -9.97 -0.93
N GLU A 657 -42.08 -10.01 0.17
CA GLU A 657 -41.51 -8.82 0.81
C GLU A 657 -40.53 -8.11 -0.12
N GLY A 658 -39.71 -8.85 -0.87
CA GLY A 658 -38.85 -8.25 -1.90
C GLY A 658 -39.63 -7.47 -2.96
N ARG A 659 -40.81 -7.93 -3.36
CA ARG A 659 -41.67 -7.17 -4.28
C ARG A 659 -42.27 -5.95 -3.60
N GLU A 660 -42.65 -6.05 -2.32
CA GLU A 660 -43.15 -4.92 -1.52
C GLU A 660 -42.10 -3.81 -1.39
N TYR A 661 -40.86 -4.16 -1.05
CA TYR A 661 -39.76 -3.18 -0.94
C TYR A 661 -39.49 -2.45 -2.26
N PHE A 662 -39.56 -3.15 -3.40
CA PHE A 662 -39.38 -2.55 -4.72
C PHE A 662 -40.63 -1.81 -5.23
N GLN A 663 -41.81 -2.05 -4.67
CA GLN A 663 -42.99 -1.21 -4.92
C GLN A 663 -42.86 0.15 -4.23
N ASP A 664 -42.23 0.17 -3.05
CA ASP A 664 -41.97 1.35 -2.24
C ASP A 664 -40.47 1.72 -2.26
N LEU A 665 -39.89 1.70 -3.45
CA LEU A 665 -38.43 1.82 -3.64
C LEU A 665 -37.86 3.13 -3.08
N ASP A 666 -38.62 4.23 -3.17
CA ASP A 666 -38.18 5.56 -2.73
C ASP A 666 -37.92 5.61 -1.20
N ASN A 667 -38.64 4.82 -0.40
CA ASN A 667 -38.42 4.72 1.05
C ASN A 667 -37.28 3.75 1.41
N HIS A 668 -36.83 2.92 0.45
CA HIS A 668 -35.76 1.94 0.65
C HIS A 668 -34.43 2.40 0.03
N ILE A 669 -34.41 3.49 -0.75
CA ILE A 669 -33.18 4.03 -1.32
C ILE A 669 -32.70 5.24 -0.50
N VAL A 670 -31.43 5.21 -0.11
CA VAL A 670 -30.74 6.32 0.55
C VAL A 670 -29.57 6.75 -0.32
N ASP A 671 -29.53 8.02 -0.70
CA ASP A 671 -28.49 8.56 -1.59
C ASP A 671 -27.27 9.08 -0.81
N PHE A 672 -26.06 8.78 -1.29
CA PHE A 672 -24.83 9.36 -0.73
C PHE A 672 -24.48 10.67 -1.42
N GLN A 673 -24.26 11.71 -0.63
CA GLN A 673 -23.90 13.04 -1.08
C GLN A 673 -22.47 13.39 -0.68
N TRP A 674 -21.76 14.04 -1.61
CA TRP A 674 -20.45 14.61 -1.34
C TRP A 674 -20.61 16.04 -0.82
N THR A 675 -20.09 16.29 0.37
CA THR A 675 -20.16 17.58 1.07
C THR A 675 -18.88 18.40 0.94
N GLY A 676 -17.74 17.75 0.67
CA GLY A 676 -16.45 18.40 0.43
C GLY A 676 -15.26 17.45 0.66
N ASP A 677 -14.04 17.98 0.57
CA ASP A 677 -12.79 17.20 0.66
C ASP A 677 -12.65 16.36 1.95
N GLN A 678 -13.37 16.74 3.01
CA GLN A 678 -13.40 16.00 4.28
C GLN A 678 -14.00 14.59 4.13
N ASP A 679 -14.91 14.38 3.18
CA ASP A 679 -15.46 13.05 2.87
C ASP A 679 -14.38 12.14 2.30
N GLY A 680 -13.56 12.69 1.39
CA GLY A 680 -12.42 11.99 0.81
C GLY A 680 -11.34 11.67 1.86
N ASP A 681 -11.05 12.60 2.76
CA ASP A 681 -10.11 12.37 3.87
C ASP A 681 -10.62 11.28 4.84
N ALA A 682 -11.92 11.26 5.15
CA ALA A 682 -12.51 10.22 5.98
C ALA A 682 -12.39 8.82 5.35
N LEU A 683 -12.68 8.70 4.04
CA LEU A 683 -12.49 7.45 3.30
C LEU A 683 -11.00 7.05 3.23
N ASP A 684 -10.10 8.01 3.00
CA ASP A 684 -8.64 7.79 3.01
C ASP A 684 -8.16 7.25 4.36
N MET A 685 -8.57 7.88 5.47
CA MET A 685 -8.19 7.53 6.83
C MET A 685 -8.51 6.07 7.16
N VAL A 686 -9.71 5.59 6.82
CA VAL A 686 -10.14 4.23 7.15
C VAL A 686 -9.41 3.18 6.30
N PHE A 687 -9.19 3.44 5.01
CA PHE A 687 -8.69 2.39 4.09
C PHE A 687 -7.19 2.46 3.80
N SER A 688 -6.50 3.53 4.16
CA SER A 688 -5.05 3.68 3.94
C SER A 688 -4.22 2.94 5.00
N LYS A 689 -3.36 2.00 4.61
CA LYS A 689 -2.49 1.29 5.57
C LYS A 689 -1.55 2.23 6.34
N SER A 690 -1.13 3.35 5.74
CA SER A 690 -0.21 4.29 6.38
C SER A 690 -0.82 5.10 7.53
N ARG A 691 -2.16 5.15 7.63
CA ARG A 691 -2.91 5.96 8.61
C ARG A 691 -3.45 5.13 9.78
N ALA A 692 -2.70 4.10 10.19
CA ALA A 692 -3.09 3.28 11.34
C ALA A 692 -3.16 4.09 12.64
N GLY A 693 -2.32 5.12 12.81
CA GLY A 693 -2.37 6.03 13.97
C GLY A 693 -3.70 6.78 14.04
N ASP A 694 -4.07 7.45 12.95
CA ASP A 694 -5.31 8.22 12.83
C ASP A 694 -6.55 7.36 13.10
N ARG A 695 -6.59 6.11 12.58
CA ARG A 695 -7.69 5.17 12.88
C ARG A 695 -7.84 4.86 14.36
N LYS A 696 -6.72 4.76 15.10
CA LYS A 696 -6.77 4.50 16.53
C LYS A 696 -7.39 5.69 17.27
N GLU A 697 -6.95 6.89 16.93
CA GLU A 697 -7.46 8.13 17.51
C GLU A 697 -8.96 8.30 17.19
N TRP A 698 -9.34 8.07 15.94
CA TRP A 698 -10.73 8.07 15.49
C TRP A 698 -11.61 7.12 16.31
N LEU A 699 -11.19 5.86 16.47
CA LEU A 699 -11.95 4.87 17.24
C LEU A 699 -11.98 5.15 18.75
N LEU A 700 -11.00 5.86 19.30
CA LEU A 700 -10.98 6.25 20.72
C LEU A 700 -11.83 7.48 21.01
N ASN A 701 -11.91 8.43 20.07
CA ASN A 701 -12.52 9.74 20.29
C ASN A 701 -13.94 9.87 19.74
N GLU A 702 -14.24 9.20 18.61
CA GLU A 702 -15.51 9.38 17.89
C GLU A 702 -16.51 8.22 18.12
N TYR A 703 -16.06 7.09 18.65
CA TYR A 703 -16.94 5.92 18.87
C TYR A 703 -17.91 6.16 20.03
N ALA A 704 -19.20 6.01 19.75
CA ALA A 704 -20.26 5.98 20.75
C ALA A 704 -21.23 4.82 20.45
N PRO A 705 -21.53 3.92 21.41
CA PRO A 705 -22.42 2.76 21.21
C PRO A 705 -23.82 3.13 20.73
N GLU A 706 -24.35 4.26 21.19
CA GLU A 706 -25.67 4.80 20.85
C GLU A 706 -25.71 5.57 19.51
N SER A 707 -24.55 5.82 18.89
CA SER A 707 -24.47 6.53 17.62
C SER A 707 -24.86 5.63 16.44
N PHE A 708 -25.81 6.08 15.63
CA PHE A 708 -26.28 5.40 14.44
C PHE A 708 -26.41 6.37 13.27
N LEU A 709 -26.40 5.83 12.05
CA LEU A 709 -26.62 6.60 10.84
C LEU A 709 -28.13 6.82 10.65
N ASP A 710 -28.58 8.07 10.76
CA ASP A 710 -29.97 8.43 10.49
C ASP A 710 -30.22 8.52 8.98
N THR A 711 -31.03 7.59 8.47
CA THR A 711 -31.40 7.50 7.05
C THR A 711 -32.79 8.07 6.75
N SER A 712 -33.49 8.62 7.74
CA SER A 712 -34.89 9.08 7.59
C SER A 712 -35.07 10.22 6.58
N SER A 713 -34.00 10.99 6.32
CA SER A 713 -34.00 12.10 5.37
C SER A 713 -33.86 11.68 3.90
N GLY A 714 -33.57 10.40 3.62
CA GLY A 714 -33.35 9.85 2.27
C GLY A 714 -31.96 10.15 1.67
N SER A 715 -31.09 10.88 2.38
CA SER A 715 -29.71 11.11 1.93
C SER A 715 -28.72 11.25 3.09
N VAL A 716 -27.48 10.81 2.88
CA VAL A 716 -26.43 10.83 3.92
C VAL A 716 -25.08 11.26 3.33
N SER A 717 -24.18 11.80 4.17
CA SER A 717 -22.81 12.12 3.76
C SER A 717 -21.87 10.92 3.90
N TYR A 718 -20.79 10.87 3.12
CA TYR A 718 -19.78 9.81 3.26
C TYR A 718 -19.06 9.89 4.61
N ARG A 719 -18.80 11.09 5.13
CA ARG A 719 -18.24 11.30 6.47
C ARG A 719 -19.17 10.77 7.57
N ASP A 720 -20.47 11.04 7.50
CA ASP A 720 -21.43 10.50 8.47
C ASP A 720 -21.46 8.98 8.42
N PHE A 721 -21.47 8.39 7.23
CA PHE A 721 -21.36 6.95 7.08
C PHE A 721 -20.10 6.39 7.74
N VAL A 722 -18.94 7.01 7.51
CA VAL A 722 -17.69 6.61 8.16
C VAL A 722 -17.85 6.69 9.68
N ASN A 723 -18.26 7.84 10.21
CA ASN A 723 -18.24 8.13 11.65
C ASN A 723 -19.40 7.55 12.45
N LYS A 724 -20.49 7.11 11.82
CA LYS A 724 -21.69 6.60 12.51
C LYS A 724 -22.00 5.15 12.20
N GLU A 725 -21.57 4.63 11.05
CA GLU A 725 -21.86 3.24 10.64
C GLU A 725 -20.59 2.39 10.53
N LEU A 726 -19.60 2.83 9.73
CA LEU A 726 -18.36 2.07 9.53
C LEU A 726 -17.50 1.98 10.80
N ILE A 727 -17.62 2.96 11.70
CA ILE A 727 -17.00 2.91 13.04
C ILE A 727 -17.53 1.75 13.88
N GLN A 728 -18.83 1.44 13.77
CA GLN A 728 -19.46 0.32 14.49
C GLN A 728 -18.88 -1.01 14.00
N PHE A 729 -18.73 -1.16 12.68
CA PHE A 729 -18.01 -2.30 12.10
C PHE A 729 -16.58 -2.39 12.62
N SER A 730 -15.85 -1.28 12.65
CA SER A 730 -14.45 -1.25 13.06
C SER A 730 -14.27 -1.64 14.54
N HIS A 731 -15.20 -1.21 15.40
CA HIS A 731 -15.25 -1.64 16.79
C HIS A 731 -15.61 -3.14 16.92
N ALA A 732 -16.64 -3.60 16.21
CA ALA A 732 -17.02 -5.02 16.18
C ALA A 732 -15.89 -5.92 15.64
N ASP A 733 -15.13 -5.45 14.65
CA ASP A 733 -13.96 -6.13 14.11
C ASP A 733 -12.83 -6.25 15.14
N ASN A 734 -12.58 -5.21 15.93
CA ASN A 734 -11.66 -5.27 17.05
C ASN A 734 -12.16 -6.27 18.12
N ALA A 735 -13.44 -6.22 18.50
CA ALA A 735 -14.04 -7.12 19.49
C ALA A 735 -13.97 -8.60 19.10
N ARG A 736 -14.13 -8.93 17.82
CA ARG A 736 -14.01 -10.32 17.32
C ARG A 736 -12.56 -10.76 17.11
N SER A 737 -11.62 -9.83 16.91
CA SER A 737 -10.24 -10.13 16.53
C SER A 737 -9.26 -10.09 17.70
N LEU A 738 -9.52 -9.27 18.71
CA LEU A 738 -8.65 -9.06 19.88
C LEU A 738 -9.27 -9.73 21.12
N PRO A 739 -8.44 -10.27 22.03
CA PRO A 739 -8.90 -10.93 23.24
C PRO A 739 -9.25 -9.93 24.35
N SER A 740 -9.93 -10.41 25.40
CA SER A 740 -10.05 -9.70 26.67
C SER A 740 -8.90 -10.07 27.62
N VAL A 741 -8.48 -9.13 28.46
CA VAL A 741 -7.53 -9.38 29.55
C VAL A 741 -8.09 -10.34 30.61
N VAL A 742 -9.42 -10.43 30.70
CA VAL A 742 -10.11 -11.20 31.75
C VAL A 742 -10.07 -12.70 31.46
N ASP A 743 -10.57 -13.13 30.29
CA ASP A 743 -10.59 -14.55 29.91
C ASP A 743 -9.57 -14.95 28.84
N GLY A 744 -8.92 -13.99 28.18
CA GLY A 744 -8.06 -14.26 27.03
C GLY A 744 -8.79 -14.75 25.79
N LEU A 745 -10.13 -14.67 25.74
CA LEU A 745 -10.94 -15.22 24.67
C LEU A 745 -11.53 -14.14 23.77
N LYS A 746 -11.59 -14.47 22.48
CA LYS A 746 -12.36 -13.74 21.47
C LYS A 746 -13.82 -14.15 21.52
N VAL A 747 -14.72 -13.33 20.98
CA VAL A 747 -16.18 -13.57 20.96
C VAL A 747 -16.54 -14.97 20.43
N SER A 748 -15.96 -15.40 19.32
CA SER A 748 -16.24 -16.74 18.76
C SER A 748 -15.79 -17.87 19.70
N GLN A 749 -14.69 -17.70 20.44
CA GLN A 749 -14.21 -18.69 21.41
C GLN A 749 -15.11 -18.73 22.65
N ARG A 750 -15.61 -17.57 23.13
CA ARG A 750 -16.58 -17.49 24.23
C ARG A 750 -17.89 -18.19 23.88
N LYS A 751 -18.42 -17.97 22.67
CA LYS A 751 -19.63 -18.66 22.18
C LYS A 751 -19.45 -20.18 22.13
N VAL A 752 -18.31 -20.66 21.60
CA VAL A 752 -17.98 -22.10 21.59
C VAL A 752 -17.91 -22.66 23.02
N LEU A 753 -17.22 -21.97 23.92
CA LEU A 753 -17.11 -22.40 25.32
C LEU A 753 -18.47 -22.44 26.00
N PHE A 754 -19.29 -21.39 25.85
CA PHE A 754 -20.65 -21.33 26.37
C PHE A 754 -21.50 -22.50 25.90
N ALA A 755 -21.49 -22.79 24.59
CA ALA A 755 -22.22 -23.93 24.04
C ALA A 755 -21.75 -25.27 24.65
N CYS A 756 -20.44 -25.44 24.85
CA CYS A 756 -19.88 -26.65 25.47
C CYS A 756 -20.28 -26.80 26.94
N LEU A 757 -20.24 -25.70 27.71
CA LEU A 757 -20.60 -25.67 29.14
C LEU A 757 -22.11 -25.88 29.34
N LYS A 758 -22.95 -25.19 28.54
CA LYS A 758 -24.40 -25.36 28.53
C LYS A 758 -24.82 -26.79 28.22
N ARG A 759 -24.15 -27.44 27.26
CA ARG A 759 -24.40 -28.84 26.90
C ARG A 759 -23.82 -29.85 27.91
N LYS A 760 -23.01 -29.40 28.87
CA LYS A 760 -22.22 -30.26 29.78
C LYS A 760 -21.44 -31.32 28.98
N LEU A 761 -20.66 -30.86 27.99
CA LEU A 761 -20.02 -31.70 26.96
C LEU A 761 -18.89 -32.59 27.53
N THR A 762 -19.29 -33.68 28.20
CA THR A 762 -18.43 -34.70 28.81
C THR A 762 -18.21 -35.92 27.90
N LYS A 763 -19.03 -36.06 26.86
CA LYS A 763 -18.94 -37.12 25.84
C LYS A 763 -18.55 -36.51 24.50
N GLU A 764 -17.78 -37.27 23.73
CA GLU A 764 -17.31 -36.86 22.40
C GLU A 764 -18.47 -36.52 21.46
N VAL A 765 -18.35 -35.42 20.74
CA VAL A 765 -19.27 -34.98 19.68
C VAL A 765 -18.48 -34.58 18.45
N LYS A 766 -19.04 -34.78 17.25
CA LYS A 766 -18.39 -34.33 16.01
C LYS A 766 -18.28 -32.81 16.01
N VAL A 767 -17.15 -32.27 15.55
CA VAL A 767 -16.94 -30.82 15.47
C VAL A 767 -18.00 -30.14 14.62
N ALA A 768 -18.43 -30.75 13.50
CA ALA A 768 -19.53 -30.22 12.68
C ALA A 768 -20.87 -30.14 13.42
N GLN A 769 -21.18 -31.11 14.29
CA GLN A 769 -22.41 -31.09 15.08
C GLN A 769 -22.33 -30.08 16.23
N LEU A 770 -21.14 -29.92 16.83
CA LEU A 770 -20.91 -28.90 17.85
C LEU A 770 -21.02 -27.49 17.28
N ALA A 771 -20.50 -27.25 16.08
CA ALA A 771 -20.62 -25.96 15.41
C ALA A 771 -22.09 -25.59 15.15
N GLY A 772 -22.91 -26.53 14.65
CA GLY A 772 -24.35 -26.30 14.49
C GLY A 772 -25.07 -26.00 15.81
N TYR A 773 -24.76 -26.76 16.87
CA TYR A 773 -25.30 -26.52 18.21
C TYR A 773 -24.88 -25.15 18.78
N CYS A 774 -23.62 -24.76 18.58
CA CYS A 774 -23.13 -23.44 18.94
C CYS A 774 -23.87 -22.35 18.16
N SER A 775 -24.07 -22.54 16.86
CA SER A 775 -24.77 -21.57 16.02
C SER A 775 -26.19 -21.30 16.50
N GLU A 776 -26.92 -22.37 16.84
CA GLU A 776 -28.30 -22.33 17.32
C GLU A 776 -28.42 -21.64 18.69
N HIS A 777 -27.56 -21.98 19.65
CA HIS A 777 -27.72 -21.54 21.03
C HIS A 777 -26.97 -20.27 21.41
N THR A 778 -26.18 -19.70 20.50
CA THR A 778 -25.41 -18.48 20.76
C THR A 778 -25.75 -17.34 19.82
N ALA A 779 -26.81 -17.48 19.02
CA ALA A 779 -27.16 -16.51 17.97
C ALA A 779 -25.91 -16.17 17.12
N TYR A 780 -25.22 -17.20 16.62
CA TYR A 780 -24.02 -16.97 15.82
C TYR A 780 -24.42 -16.59 14.39
N HIS A 781 -24.27 -15.30 14.05
CA HIS A 781 -24.73 -14.75 12.77
C HIS A 781 -23.77 -15.01 11.59
N HIS A 782 -22.60 -15.60 11.82
CA HIS A 782 -21.65 -15.90 10.74
C HIS A 782 -21.70 -17.38 10.31
N GLY A 783 -21.05 -17.71 9.20
CA GLY A 783 -21.02 -19.08 8.71
C GLY A 783 -20.34 -20.07 9.69
N GLU A 784 -20.91 -21.26 9.83
CA GLU A 784 -20.39 -22.34 10.69
C GLU A 784 -18.93 -22.75 10.36
N ALA A 785 -18.45 -22.45 9.15
CA ALA A 785 -17.05 -22.67 8.77
C ALA A 785 -16.06 -21.94 9.71
N SER A 786 -16.41 -20.74 10.16
CA SER A 786 -15.61 -19.98 11.13
C SER A 786 -15.61 -20.68 12.49
N LEU A 787 -16.77 -21.19 12.94
CA LEU A 787 -16.87 -21.98 14.18
C LEU A 787 -16.08 -23.27 14.10
N HIS A 788 -16.10 -23.98 12.97
CA HIS A 788 -15.29 -25.18 12.77
C HIS A 788 -13.81 -24.90 13.04
N SER A 789 -13.27 -23.84 12.43
CA SER A 789 -11.87 -23.45 12.63
C SER A 789 -11.59 -23.01 14.08
N THR A 790 -12.54 -22.32 14.71
CA THR A 790 -12.43 -21.88 16.10
C THR A 790 -12.37 -23.07 17.05
N ILE A 791 -13.27 -24.05 16.90
CA ILE A 791 -13.31 -25.28 17.71
C ILE A 791 -12.01 -26.08 17.51
N VAL A 792 -11.56 -26.24 16.26
CA VAL A 792 -10.31 -26.96 15.96
C VAL A 792 -9.13 -26.27 16.64
N ASN A 793 -8.97 -24.96 16.48
CA ASN A 793 -7.87 -24.20 17.07
C ASN A 793 -7.90 -24.23 18.61
N MET A 794 -9.08 -24.24 19.24
CA MET A 794 -9.20 -24.36 20.71
C MET A 794 -8.82 -25.75 21.25
N ALA A 795 -8.76 -26.77 20.39
CA ALA A 795 -8.41 -28.14 20.75
C ALA A 795 -6.96 -28.52 20.43
N GLN A 796 -6.28 -27.78 19.54
CA GLN A 796 -4.92 -28.07 19.10
C GLN A 796 -3.90 -28.06 20.25
N ASP A 797 -3.04 -29.07 20.28
CA ASP A 797 -2.09 -29.36 21.36
C ASP A 797 -0.64 -29.60 20.90
N TYR A 798 -0.30 -29.31 19.63
CA TYR A 798 1.08 -29.42 19.13
C TYR A 798 1.96 -28.25 19.59
N VAL A 799 3.29 -28.41 19.52
CA VAL A 799 4.25 -27.38 19.94
C VAL A 799 4.03 -26.07 19.17
N GLY A 800 3.71 -25.00 19.89
CA GLY A 800 3.38 -23.68 19.34
C GLY A 800 1.89 -23.43 19.09
N ALA A 801 1.00 -24.35 19.48
CA ALA A 801 -0.45 -24.13 19.58
C ALA A 801 -0.83 -23.67 21.01
N ASN A 802 -1.82 -24.31 21.66
CA ASN A 802 -2.24 -23.95 23.02
C ASN A 802 -1.38 -24.68 24.07
N ASN A 803 -0.94 -23.97 25.11
CA ASN A 803 -0.31 -24.61 26.27
C ASN A 803 -1.31 -25.40 27.11
N LEU A 804 -2.54 -24.89 27.23
CA LEU A 804 -3.63 -25.48 28.00
C LEU A 804 -4.93 -25.41 27.18
N PRO A 805 -5.12 -26.29 26.18
CA PRO A 805 -6.30 -26.27 25.32
C PRO A 805 -7.58 -26.47 26.13
N LEU A 806 -8.68 -25.78 25.79
CA LEU A 806 -9.94 -25.92 26.54
C LEU A 806 -10.78 -27.12 26.07
N LEU A 807 -10.47 -27.61 24.88
CA LEU A 807 -11.14 -28.73 24.21
C LEU A 807 -10.17 -29.87 23.96
N TYR A 808 -10.68 -31.10 23.96
CA TYR A 808 -9.89 -32.31 23.74
C TYR A 808 -9.85 -32.67 22.25
N PRO A 809 -8.66 -32.82 21.64
CA PRO A 809 -8.54 -33.17 20.23
C PRO A 809 -8.74 -34.69 20.01
N SER A 810 -9.98 -35.14 19.84
CA SER A 810 -10.29 -36.55 19.52
C SER A 810 -10.27 -36.80 18.01
N GLY A 811 -9.10 -37.17 17.49
CA GLY A 811 -8.83 -37.38 16.07
C GLY A 811 -7.67 -36.52 15.57
N GLN A 812 -7.57 -36.32 14.26
CA GLN A 812 -6.51 -35.52 13.65
C GLN A 812 -6.88 -34.03 13.61
N PHE A 813 -6.53 -33.27 14.66
CA PHE A 813 -6.77 -31.82 14.78
C PHE A 813 -5.68 -30.95 14.17
N GLY A 814 -4.78 -31.57 13.41
CA GLY A 814 -3.64 -30.94 12.76
C GLY A 814 -2.37 -31.14 13.57
N THR A 815 -1.24 -30.99 12.90
CA THR A 815 0.06 -31.34 13.45
C THR A 815 1.06 -30.21 13.30
N ARG A 816 2.24 -30.43 13.87
CA ARG A 816 3.38 -29.54 13.71
C ARG A 816 3.91 -29.50 12.27
N LEU A 817 3.50 -30.43 11.41
CA LEU A 817 3.98 -30.51 10.03
C LEU A 817 3.58 -29.28 9.21
N GLN A 818 2.34 -28.81 9.38
CA GLN A 818 1.76 -27.68 8.66
C GLN A 818 1.19 -26.58 9.58
N GLY A 819 1.49 -26.63 10.89
CA GLY A 819 0.96 -25.68 11.87
C GLY A 819 -0.57 -25.77 11.96
N GLY A 820 -1.10 -26.99 12.05
CA GLY A 820 -2.53 -27.24 12.23
C GLY A 820 -3.38 -27.22 10.95
N LYS A 821 -2.84 -26.80 9.80
CA LYS A 821 -3.58 -26.73 8.51
C LYS A 821 -3.96 -28.10 7.94
N ASP A 822 -3.28 -29.14 8.40
CA ASP A 822 -3.50 -30.54 8.08
C ASP A 822 -4.57 -31.20 8.96
N ALA A 823 -5.32 -30.41 9.74
CA ALA A 823 -6.50 -30.89 10.46
C ALA A 823 -7.50 -31.56 9.51
N ALA A 824 -8.03 -32.71 9.93
CA ALA A 824 -9.05 -33.40 9.17
C ALA A 824 -10.36 -32.60 9.14
N SER A 825 -11.21 -32.87 8.15
CA SER A 825 -12.50 -32.19 8.03
C SER A 825 -13.31 -32.31 9.33
N PRO A 826 -14.01 -31.24 9.77
CA PRO A 826 -14.88 -31.23 10.96
C PRO A 826 -15.94 -32.34 11.02
N ARG A 827 -16.23 -32.99 9.89
CA ARG A 827 -17.14 -34.12 9.78
C ARG A 827 -16.58 -35.44 10.32
N TYR A 828 -15.25 -35.55 10.45
CA TYR A 828 -14.53 -36.76 10.86
C TYR A 828 -13.95 -36.70 12.27
N ILE A 829 -13.72 -35.50 12.80
CA ILE A 829 -13.07 -35.29 14.10
C ILE A 829 -14.08 -34.98 15.19
N PHE A 830 -13.75 -35.37 16.41
CA PHE A 830 -14.60 -35.26 17.59
C PHE A 830 -13.90 -34.45 18.68
N THR A 831 -14.70 -33.85 19.57
CA THR A 831 -14.17 -33.08 20.69
C THR A 831 -15.08 -33.21 21.91
N LEU A 832 -14.52 -32.87 23.07
CA LEU A 832 -15.23 -32.67 24.33
C LEU A 832 -14.48 -31.63 25.19
N LEU A 833 -15.05 -31.25 26.34
CA LEU A 833 -14.33 -30.41 27.31
C LEU A 833 -13.12 -31.14 27.89
N GLN A 834 -12.00 -30.45 28.07
CA GLN A 834 -10.87 -31.00 28.81
C GLN A 834 -11.23 -31.17 30.30
N LYS A 835 -10.59 -32.14 30.96
CA LYS A 835 -10.88 -32.49 32.37
C LYS A 835 -10.67 -31.31 33.32
N TYR A 836 -9.68 -30.46 33.03
CA TYR A 836 -9.39 -29.26 33.82
C TYR A 836 -10.22 -28.04 33.42
N THR A 837 -11.03 -28.08 32.35
CA THR A 837 -11.78 -26.89 31.89
C THR A 837 -12.76 -26.38 32.95
N ARG A 838 -13.47 -27.26 33.65
CA ARG A 838 -14.33 -26.85 34.78
C ARG A 838 -13.57 -26.50 36.06
N MET A 839 -12.29 -26.87 36.17
CA MET A 839 -11.41 -26.33 37.22
C MET A 839 -10.97 -24.90 36.90
N LEU A 840 -10.75 -24.59 35.62
CA LEU A 840 -10.43 -23.24 35.15
C LEU A 840 -11.64 -22.29 35.19
N PHE A 841 -12.82 -22.81 34.86
CA PHE A 841 -14.11 -22.11 34.84
C PHE A 841 -15.10 -22.79 35.79
N PRO A 842 -15.04 -22.49 37.10
CA PRO A 842 -15.90 -23.08 38.12
C PRO A 842 -17.39 -22.87 37.80
N GLU A 843 -18.21 -23.90 38.01
CA GLU A 843 -19.66 -23.85 37.71
C GLU A 843 -20.40 -22.87 38.64
N GLU A 844 -19.86 -22.64 39.83
CA GLU A 844 -20.38 -21.69 40.81
C GLU A 844 -20.29 -20.24 40.34
N ASP A 845 -19.43 -19.93 39.37
CA ASP A 845 -19.33 -18.60 38.78
C ASP A 845 -20.44 -18.33 37.75
N ASP A 846 -21.01 -19.36 37.12
CA ASP A 846 -21.88 -19.23 35.94
C ASP A 846 -23.10 -18.33 36.21
N ALA A 847 -23.60 -18.28 37.45
CA ALA A 847 -24.75 -17.45 37.87
C ALA A 847 -24.40 -15.97 38.17
N LEU A 848 -23.11 -15.67 38.35
CA LEU A 848 -22.61 -14.33 38.69
C LEU A 848 -22.14 -13.56 37.45
N LEU A 849 -21.90 -14.26 36.35
CA LEU A 849 -21.46 -13.64 35.11
C LEU A 849 -22.57 -12.81 34.46
N LYS A 850 -22.17 -11.70 33.84
CA LYS A 850 -23.07 -10.88 33.01
C LYS A 850 -23.20 -11.48 31.61
N TYR A 851 -24.41 -11.80 31.19
CA TYR A 851 -24.71 -12.38 29.88
C TYR A 851 -25.08 -11.32 28.84
N VAL A 852 -24.63 -11.56 27.60
CA VAL A 852 -25.07 -10.78 26.44
C VAL A 852 -26.46 -11.25 26.04
N ASN A 853 -27.37 -10.32 25.79
CA ASN A 853 -28.70 -10.61 25.24
C ASN A 853 -28.65 -10.41 23.73
N ASP A 854 -28.82 -11.49 22.97
CA ASP A 854 -28.88 -11.47 21.50
C ASP A 854 -30.13 -12.24 21.04
N ASP A 855 -30.82 -11.71 20.03
CA ASP A 855 -32.13 -12.19 19.56
C ASP A 855 -33.20 -12.38 20.66
N GLY A 856 -33.06 -11.67 21.78
CA GLY A 856 -34.03 -11.67 22.88
C GLY A 856 -33.82 -12.77 23.93
N PHE A 857 -32.72 -13.53 23.86
CA PHE A 857 -32.32 -14.51 24.88
C PHE A 857 -30.84 -14.35 25.26
N PRO A 858 -30.43 -14.78 26.48
CA PRO A 858 -29.03 -14.72 26.86
C PRO A 858 -28.21 -15.77 26.11
N VAL A 859 -27.07 -15.33 25.58
CA VAL A 859 -26.10 -16.14 24.84
C VAL A 859 -24.85 -16.34 25.70
N GLU A 860 -23.66 -15.99 25.23
CA GLU A 860 -22.42 -16.05 26.01
C GLU A 860 -22.31 -14.93 27.08
N PRO A 861 -21.52 -15.14 28.14
CA PRO A 861 -21.14 -14.05 29.03
C PRO A 861 -20.26 -13.01 28.32
N VAL A 862 -20.35 -11.76 28.78
CA VAL A 862 -19.49 -10.66 28.30
C VAL A 862 -18.03 -11.07 28.41
N HIS A 863 -17.64 -11.60 29.57
CA HIS A 863 -16.37 -12.26 29.79
C HIS A 863 -16.58 -13.45 30.72
N TYR A 864 -15.84 -14.52 30.48
CA TYR A 864 -15.59 -15.48 31.56
C TYR A 864 -14.57 -14.90 32.54
N VAL A 865 -14.54 -15.39 33.77
CA VAL A 865 -13.51 -15.00 34.75
C VAL A 865 -12.82 -16.27 35.24
N PRO A 866 -11.90 -16.84 34.45
CA PRO A 866 -11.20 -18.07 34.82
C PRO A 866 -10.40 -17.91 36.13
N ILE A 867 -9.94 -19.00 36.73
CA ILE A 867 -9.08 -18.93 37.93
C ILE A 867 -7.62 -18.53 37.60
N LEU A 868 -7.24 -18.58 36.32
CA LEU A 868 -5.94 -18.18 35.77
C LEU A 868 -6.12 -17.19 34.62
N PRO A 869 -5.19 -16.24 34.41
CA PRO A 869 -5.20 -15.35 33.25
C PRO A 869 -4.85 -16.15 31.98
N MET A 870 -5.87 -16.72 31.35
CA MET A 870 -5.71 -17.58 30.18
C MET A 870 -5.07 -16.87 28.99
N LEU A 871 -5.14 -15.53 28.95
CA LEU A 871 -4.44 -14.70 27.98
C LEU A 871 -2.93 -14.90 28.01
N LEU A 872 -2.33 -15.06 29.20
CA LEU A 872 -0.90 -15.35 29.35
C LEU A 872 -0.62 -16.84 29.10
N VAL A 873 -1.52 -17.72 29.52
CA VAL A 873 -1.33 -19.16 29.40
C VAL A 873 -1.33 -19.61 27.93
N ASN A 874 -2.37 -19.27 27.17
CA ASN A 874 -2.53 -19.70 25.78
C ASN A 874 -2.10 -18.64 24.76
N GLY A 875 -1.74 -17.44 25.21
CA GLY A 875 -1.43 -16.33 24.31
C GLY A 875 -2.64 -15.89 23.48
N ALA A 876 -2.39 -14.93 22.60
CA ALA A 876 -3.37 -14.51 21.60
C ALA A 876 -2.71 -13.77 20.45
N GLU A 877 -3.17 -14.03 19.24
CA GLU A 877 -2.80 -13.26 18.06
C GLU A 877 -4.05 -12.77 17.34
N GLY A 878 -4.05 -11.53 16.88
CA GLY A 878 -5.21 -10.93 16.24
C GLY A 878 -4.88 -9.62 15.55
N ILE A 879 -5.55 -9.36 14.43
CA ILE A 879 -5.47 -8.09 13.71
C ILE A 879 -6.90 -7.59 13.54
N GLY A 880 -7.18 -6.40 14.06
CA GLY A 880 -8.44 -5.70 13.87
C GLY A 880 -8.22 -4.33 13.23
N THR A 881 -9.29 -3.55 13.04
CA THR A 881 -9.20 -2.20 12.47
C THR A 881 -8.35 -1.28 13.32
N GLY A 882 -7.12 -0.98 12.88
CA GLY A 882 -6.20 -0.04 13.53
C GLY A 882 -5.28 -0.67 14.59
N TRP A 883 -5.60 -1.88 15.08
CA TRP A 883 -4.80 -2.56 16.10
C TRP A 883 -4.38 -3.97 15.69
N SER A 884 -3.33 -4.43 16.33
CA SER A 884 -2.94 -5.83 16.32
C SER A 884 -2.48 -6.22 17.71
N THR A 885 -2.54 -7.51 18.01
CA THR A 885 -2.01 -8.08 19.23
C THR A 885 -1.23 -9.33 18.88
N SER A 886 -0.10 -9.51 19.57
CA SER A 886 0.70 -10.72 19.56
C SER A 886 1.21 -10.90 20.97
N ILE A 887 0.53 -11.77 21.70
CA ILE A 887 0.80 -12.11 23.09
C ILE A 887 1.30 -13.55 23.09
N PRO A 888 2.56 -13.80 23.44
CA PRO A 888 3.09 -15.15 23.49
C PRO A 888 2.49 -15.94 24.66
N CYS A 889 2.61 -17.26 24.59
CA CYS A 889 2.22 -18.15 25.67
C CYS A 889 3.30 -18.15 26.77
N PHE A 890 2.89 -18.36 28.01
CA PHE A 890 3.76 -18.46 29.19
C PHE A 890 3.50 -19.77 29.95
N HIS A 891 4.45 -20.16 30.80
CA HIS A 891 4.35 -21.38 31.59
C HIS A 891 3.25 -21.27 32.67
N PRO A 892 2.22 -22.14 32.68
CA PRO A 892 1.11 -22.02 33.62
C PRO A 892 1.52 -22.04 35.10
N ILE A 893 2.56 -22.80 35.44
CA ILE A 893 3.06 -22.88 36.83
C ILE A 893 3.67 -21.55 37.27
N HIS A 894 4.42 -20.85 36.42
CA HIS A 894 4.98 -19.53 36.76
C HIS A 894 3.87 -18.48 36.93
N VAL A 895 2.80 -18.58 36.13
CA VAL A 895 1.60 -17.75 36.29
C VAL A 895 0.92 -18.02 37.64
N ILE A 896 0.76 -19.30 38.01
CA ILE A 896 0.21 -19.71 39.31
C ILE A 896 1.07 -19.18 40.46
N ASP A 897 2.39 -19.39 40.40
CA ASP A 897 3.31 -19.03 41.47
C ASP A 897 3.33 -17.49 41.69
N ASN A 898 3.30 -16.69 40.61
CA ASN A 898 3.12 -15.23 40.72
C ASN A 898 1.77 -14.80 41.30
N LEU A 899 0.67 -15.48 40.97
CA LEU A 899 -0.65 -15.22 41.58
C LEU A 899 -0.66 -15.57 43.07
N LEU A 900 -0.01 -16.67 43.46
CA LEU A 900 0.14 -17.06 44.86
C LEU A 900 0.92 -16.00 45.64
N HIS A 901 2.00 -15.45 45.07
CA HIS A 901 2.73 -14.33 45.68
C HIS A 901 1.85 -13.09 45.89
N LEU A 902 0.99 -12.74 44.92
CA LEU A 902 0.04 -11.63 45.09
C LEU A 902 -1.00 -11.89 46.17
N LEU A 903 -1.50 -13.13 46.27
CA LEU A 903 -2.45 -13.50 47.32
C LEU A 903 -1.81 -13.46 48.71
N GLU A 904 -0.58 -13.93 48.84
CA GLU A 904 0.18 -13.87 50.10
C GLU A 904 0.47 -12.43 50.54
N ALA A 905 0.86 -11.56 49.60
CA ALA A 905 1.06 -10.14 49.88
C ALA A 905 -0.25 -9.43 50.26
N GLY A 906 -1.35 -9.75 49.57
CA GLY A 906 -2.68 -9.22 49.90
C GLY A 906 -3.15 -9.63 51.29
N ASP A 907 -2.94 -10.89 51.69
CA ASP A 907 -3.23 -11.38 53.05
C ASP A 907 -2.34 -10.70 54.11
N ALA A 908 -1.12 -10.28 53.74
CA ALA A 908 -0.21 -9.52 54.60
C ALA A 908 -0.56 -8.01 54.68
N GLY A 909 -1.54 -7.53 53.91
CA GLY A 909 -1.94 -6.12 53.84
C GLY A 909 -0.99 -5.23 53.04
N GLU A 910 -0.17 -5.83 52.17
CA GLU A 910 0.70 -5.10 51.24
C GLU A 910 -0.08 -4.62 50.02
N ASP A 911 0.38 -3.52 49.41
CA ASP A 911 -0.18 -3.02 48.16
C ASP A 911 0.19 -3.96 46.99
N PRO A 912 -0.78 -4.61 46.30
CA PRO A 912 -0.51 -5.52 45.19
C PRO A 912 0.31 -4.90 44.04
N ASP A 913 0.23 -3.58 43.84
CA ASP A 913 0.99 -2.89 42.80
C ASP A 913 2.47 -2.72 43.17
N ALA A 914 2.79 -2.71 44.48
CA ALA A 914 4.16 -2.64 44.98
C ALA A 914 4.87 -4.00 45.03
N VAL A 915 4.14 -5.12 44.89
CA VAL A 915 4.70 -6.47 44.90
C VAL A 915 5.56 -6.70 43.68
N LYS A 916 6.81 -7.12 43.90
CA LYS A 916 7.75 -7.48 42.84
C LYS A 916 7.47 -8.91 42.35
N LEU A 917 6.88 -9.03 41.18
CA LEU A 917 6.62 -10.30 40.51
C LEU A 917 7.89 -10.87 39.85
N GLU A 918 7.95 -12.20 39.73
CA GLU A 918 9.00 -12.87 38.98
C GLU A 918 8.78 -12.70 37.48
N THR A 919 9.86 -12.35 36.76
CA THR A 919 9.81 -12.12 35.32
C THR A 919 9.50 -13.41 34.58
N MET A 920 8.42 -13.41 33.80
CA MET A 920 8.02 -14.58 33.02
C MET A 920 8.66 -14.57 31.63
N THR A 921 9.23 -15.70 31.22
CA THR A 921 9.75 -15.90 29.85
C THR A 921 8.71 -16.63 28.99
N PRO A 922 8.52 -16.24 27.71
CA PRO A 922 7.69 -16.98 26.78
C PRO A 922 8.02 -18.46 26.74
N TRP A 923 7.00 -19.31 26.67
CA TRP A 923 7.13 -20.75 26.76
C TRP A 923 6.05 -21.47 25.94
N ALA A 924 6.43 -22.56 25.27
CA ALA A 924 5.53 -23.38 24.47
C ALA A 924 5.59 -24.83 24.94
N LYS A 925 4.43 -25.43 25.21
CA LYS A 925 4.31 -26.82 25.66
C LYS A 925 4.98 -27.79 24.68
N GLY A 926 5.81 -28.69 25.23
CA GLY A 926 6.54 -29.72 24.48
C GLY A 926 7.70 -29.22 23.62
N PHE A 927 8.00 -27.91 23.63
CA PHE A 927 9.16 -27.37 22.92
C PHE A 927 10.46 -27.79 23.61
N ARG A 928 11.37 -28.44 22.88
CA ARG A 928 12.64 -28.91 23.45
C ARG A 928 13.81 -27.96 23.24
N GLY A 929 13.61 -26.84 22.55
CA GLY A 929 14.66 -25.85 22.30
C GLY A 929 14.85 -24.89 23.47
N GLU A 930 15.48 -23.76 23.20
CA GLU A 930 15.74 -22.72 24.20
C GLU A 930 15.06 -21.42 23.80
N ILE A 931 14.47 -20.72 24.77
CA ILE A 931 13.97 -19.36 24.60
C ILE A 931 14.73 -18.47 25.57
N HIS A 932 15.53 -17.55 25.04
CA HIS A 932 16.28 -16.60 25.85
C HIS A 932 15.92 -15.16 25.48
N GLN A 933 16.07 -14.26 26.44
CA GLN A 933 15.83 -12.85 26.23
C GLN A 933 17.00 -12.23 25.44
N SER A 934 16.67 -11.49 24.38
CA SER A 934 17.64 -10.80 23.51
C SER A 934 17.57 -9.27 23.63
N GLY A 935 16.48 -8.74 24.20
CA GLY A 935 16.30 -7.33 24.56
C GLY A 935 15.07 -7.17 25.46
N ASP A 936 14.76 -5.94 25.87
CA ASP A 936 13.71 -5.65 26.88
C ASP A 936 12.34 -6.26 26.54
N HIS A 937 11.93 -6.20 25.26
CA HIS A 937 10.67 -6.76 24.76
C HIS A 937 10.87 -7.83 23.67
N SER A 938 12.07 -8.40 23.55
CA SER A 938 12.42 -9.31 22.46
C SER A 938 13.09 -10.58 22.96
N PHE A 939 12.51 -11.70 22.60
CA PHE A 939 12.97 -13.05 22.93
C PHE A 939 13.37 -13.77 21.65
N MET A 940 14.30 -14.70 21.77
CA MET A 940 14.75 -15.53 20.66
C MET A 940 14.43 -16.99 20.96
N SER A 941 13.60 -17.61 20.12
CA SER A 941 13.38 -19.05 20.12
C SER A 941 14.43 -19.72 19.25
N ARG A 942 15.25 -20.56 19.88
CA ARG A 942 16.36 -21.29 19.25
C ARG A 942 16.02 -22.78 19.15
N GLY A 943 16.07 -23.31 17.93
CA GLY A 943 15.97 -24.74 17.65
C GLY A 943 17.24 -25.50 18.03
N LYS A 944 17.19 -26.83 17.97
CA LYS A 944 18.33 -27.70 18.33
C LYS A 944 18.99 -28.27 17.09
N VAL A 945 20.30 -28.11 17.04
CA VAL A 945 21.18 -28.66 16.01
C VAL A 945 22.39 -29.29 16.68
N ALA A 946 22.84 -30.44 16.17
CA ALA A 946 24.03 -31.11 16.68
C ALA A 946 24.77 -31.81 15.54
N GLN A 947 26.11 -31.75 15.56
CA GLN A 947 26.93 -32.52 14.64
C GLN A 947 26.90 -34.00 15.01
N VAL A 948 26.52 -34.88 14.08
CA VAL A 948 26.49 -36.34 14.29
C VAL A 948 27.80 -36.99 13.86
N ASN A 949 28.38 -36.51 12.76
CA ASN A 949 29.67 -37.01 12.25
C ASN A 949 30.33 -35.94 11.36
N ALA A 950 31.47 -36.28 10.74
CA ALA A 950 32.25 -35.36 9.90
C ALA A 950 31.55 -34.82 8.64
N THR A 951 30.35 -35.30 8.31
CA THR A 951 29.57 -34.87 7.13
C THR A 951 28.10 -34.60 7.43
N THR A 952 27.62 -34.87 8.64
CA THR A 952 26.18 -34.86 8.94
C THR A 952 25.88 -34.05 10.18
N VAL A 953 24.87 -33.19 10.05
CA VAL A 953 24.30 -32.38 11.12
C VAL A 953 22.85 -32.79 11.31
N ARG A 954 22.42 -32.96 12.56
CA ARG A 954 21.04 -33.30 12.91
C ARG A 954 20.33 -32.09 13.48
N ILE A 955 19.20 -31.75 12.89
CA ILE A 955 18.26 -30.77 13.43
C ILE A 955 17.14 -31.56 14.11
N SER A 956 17.05 -31.46 15.43
CA SER A 956 16.08 -32.21 16.24
C SER A 956 14.94 -31.34 16.78
N GLU A 957 15.00 -30.03 16.55
CA GLU A 957 13.97 -29.09 16.98
C GLU A 957 13.99 -27.83 16.10
N LEU A 958 12.82 -27.35 15.68
CA LEU A 958 12.67 -26.07 14.97
C LEU A 958 12.20 -24.98 15.94
N PRO A 959 12.59 -23.71 15.73
CA PRO A 959 12.02 -22.58 16.48
C PRO A 959 10.49 -22.58 16.50
N VAL A 960 9.91 -22.07 17.59
CA VAL A 960 8.46 -21.88 17.71
C VAL A 960 7.95 -21.03 16.53
N GLY A 961 6.85 -21.46 15.91
CA GLY A 961 6.27 -20.82 14.72
C GLY A 961 6.85 -21.27 13.37
N LYS A 962 7.85 -22.16 13.34
CA LYS A 962 8.35 -22.77 12.10
C LYS A 962 7.84 -24.21 11.93
N TRP A 963 7.25 -24.47 10.77
CA TRP A 963 6.62 -25.75 10.43
C TRP A 963 7.51 -26.60 9.53
N VAL A 964 7.36 -27.93 9.63
CA VAL A 964 8.23 -28.90 8.97
C VAL A 964 8.17 -28.79 7.44
N GLU A 965 6.98 -28.63 6.84
CA GLU A 965 6.85 -28.55 5.39
C GLU A 965 7.46 -27.28 4.78
N ASP A 966 7.27 -26.14 5.43
CA ASP A 966 7.86 -24.88 4.97
C ASP A 966 9.40 -24.91 5.14
N TYR A 967 9.86 -25.54 6.22
CA TYR A 967 11.29 -25.75 6.45
C TYR A 967 11.91 -26.72 5.44
N LYS A 968 11.19 -27.76 5.03
CA LYS A 968 11.60 -28.68 3.97
C LYS A 968 11.83 -27.96 2.63
N LYS A 969 10.93 -27.04 2.24
CA LYS A 969 11.12 -26.21 1.04
C LYS A 969 12.40 -25.37 1.14
N PHE A 970 12.65 -24.79 2.31
CA PHE A 970 13.89 -24.05 2.58
C PHE A 970 15.15 -24.92 2.44
N LEU A 971 15.14 -26.16 2.94
CA LEU A 971 16.28 -27.08 2.77
C LEU A 971 16.49 -27.46 1.29
N TRP A 972 15.42 -27.67 0.52
CA TRP A 972 15.53 -27.90 -0.93
C TRP A 972 16.17 -26.72 -1.67
N ASP A 973 15.86 -25.49 -1.29
CA ASP A 973 16.52 -24.30 -1.85
C ASP A 973 18.02 -24.27 -1.56
N LEU A 974 18.45 -24.75 -0.38
CA LEU A 974 19.87 -24.87 -0.04
C LEU A 974 20.57 -25.97 -0.86
N VAL A 975 19.88 -27.07 -1.17
CA VAL A 975 20.38 -28.09 -2.10
C VAL A 975 20.54 -27.51 -3.50
N ALA A 976 19.54 -26.77 -4.01
CA ALA A 976 19.59 -26.14 -5.32
C ALA A 976 20.75 -25.13 -5.44
N LYS A 977 21.05 -24.42 -4.35
CA LYS A 977 22.20 -23.49 -4.23
C LYS A 977 23.54 -24.18 -4.00
N LYS A 978 23.56 -25.51 -3.86
CA LYS A 978 24.75 -26.33 -3.53
C LYS A 978 25.41 -25.95 -2.21
N THR A 979 24.67 -25.34 -1.29
CA THR A 979 25.12 -25.01 0.07
C THR A 979 25.19 -26.27 0.94
N ILE A 980 24.23 -27.18 0.76
CA ILE A 980 24.21 -28.52 1.37
C ILE A 980 24.16 -29.57 0.26
N ARG A 981 24.62 -30.78 0.54
CA ARG A 981 24.65 -31.89 -0.43
C ARG A 981 23.29 -32.54 -0.59
N SER A 982 22.66 -32.88 0.53
CA SER A 982 21.36 -33.53 0.61
C SER A 982 20.84 -33.48 2.05
N PHE A 983 19.60 -33.88 2.28
CA PHE A 983 19.07 -34.11 3.63
C PHE A 983 18.12 -35.32 3.62
N SER A 984 17.94 -35.96 4.77
CA SER A 984 16.92 -36.99 4.99
C SER A 984 15.96 -36.59 6.11
N GLU A 985 14.73 -37.07 6.01
CA GLU A 985 13.62 -36.72 6.90
C GLU A 985 13.25 -37.91 7.79
N HIS A 986 13.17 -37.69 9.10
CA HIS A 986 12.86 -38.71 10.10
C HIS A 986 11.92 -38.15 11.19
N HIS A 987 11.13 -37.14 10.85
CA HIS A 987 10.15 -36.51 11.74
C HIS A 987 8.91 -37.40 11.94
N SER A 988 8.16 -37.14 13.01
CA SER A 988 6.84 -37.72 13.29
C SER A 988 5.77 -36.61 13.27
N GLU A 989 4.51 -36.93 13.59
CA GLU A 989 3.44 -35.95 13.75
C GLU A 989 3.70 -34.94 14.88
N ARG A 990 4.60 -35.26 15.83
CA ARG A 990 4.96 -34.40 16.97
C ARG A 990 6.42 -33.92 16.93
N ASP A 991 7.34 -34.78 16.49
CA ASP A 991 8.78 -34.55 16.60
C ASP A 991 9.43 -34.11 15.29
N VAL A 992 10.36 -33.16 15.37
CA VAL A 992 11.18 -32.73 14.24
C VAL A 992 12.47 -33.55 14.19
N ARG A 993 12.81 -34.07 13.00
CA ARG A 993 14.15 -34.59 12.74
C ARG A 993 14.56 -34.49 11.26
N PHE A 994 15.60 -33.70 11.01
CA PHE A 994 16.30 -33.64 9.72
C PHE A 994 17.77 -34.01 9.90
N ASP A 995 18.25 -34.97 9.12
CA ASP A 995 19.68 -35.31 9.07
C ASP A 995 20.24 -34.70 7.76
N VAL A 996 21.00 -33.61 7.87
CA VAL A 996 21.52 -32.80 6.76
C VAL A 996 22.97 -33.16 6.45
N SER A 997 23.27 -33.44 5.17
CA SER A 997 24.61 -33.82 4.69
C SER A 997 25.34 -32.64 4.04
N LEU A 998 26.57 -32.38 4.49
CA LEU A 998 27.49 -31.38 3.96
C LEU A 998 28.82 -32.02 3.54
N SER A 999 29.67 -31.27 2.83
CA SER A 999 31.04 -31.71 2.55
C SER A 999 31.90 -31.66 3.83
N LYS A 1000 32.89 -32.56 3.95
CA LYS A 1000 33.80 -32.56 5.11
C LYS A 1000 34.50 -31.22 5.30
N SER A 1001 34.91 -30.57 4.20
CA SER A 1001 35.59 -29.28 4.26
C SER A 1001 34.67 -28.16 4.70
N ASP A 1002 33.40 -28.17 4.29
CA ASP A 1002 32.46 -27.09 4.62
C ASP A 1002 31.97 -27.21 6.06
N LEU A 1003 31.70 -28.43 6.53
CA LEU A 1003 31.34 -28.65 7.93
C LEU A 1003 32.51 -28.31 8.87
N ALA A 1004 33.74 -28.73 8.54
CA ALA A 1004 34.91 -28.39 9.33
C ALA A 1004 35.16 -26.87 9.41
N LYS A 1005 34.89 -26.12 8.32
CA LYS A 1005 35.00 -24.65 8.31
C LYS A 1005 33.93 -23.96 9.15
N LEU A 1006 32.75 -24.55 9.27
CA LEU A 1006 31.64 -24.00 10.06
C LEU A 1006 31.85 -24.23 11.55
N VAL A 1007 32.36 -25.41 11.92
CA VAL A 1007 32.64 -25.78 13.32
C VAL A 1007 33.93 -25.09 13.83
N ALA A 1008 34.99 -25.00 13.03
CA ALA A 1008 36.26 -24.43 13.48
C ALA A 1008 36.29 -22.89 13.65
N LYS A 1009 35.19 -22.18 13.38
CA LYS A 1009 35.17 -20.70 13.33
C LYS A 1009 34.76 -20.03 14.64
N ASN A 1010 34.13 -20.72 15.59
CA ASN A 1010 33.62 -20.16 16.83
C ASN A 1010 33.96 -21.07 18.02
N GLU A 1011 34.28 -20.50 19.20
CA GLU A 1011 34.47 -21.27 20.45
C GLU A 1011 33.15 -21.90 20.96
N ASP A 1012 31.99 -21.40 20.49
CA ASP A 1012 30.68 -22.04 20.60
C ASP A 1012 30.35 -22.80 19.30
N ASP A 1013 30.49 -24.12 19.32
CA ASP A 1013 30.42 -25.04 18.17
C ASP A 1013 29.12 -24.96 17.32
N ASP A 1014 28.03 -24.37 17.84
CA ASP A 1014 26.70 -24.42 17.21
C ASP A 1014 26.23 -23.11 16.54
N GLU A 1015 26.83 -21.95 16.80
CA GLU A 1015 26.25 -20.66 16.39
C GLU A 1015 26.25 -20.47 14.85
N ALA A 1016 27.33 -20.91 14.19
CA ALA A 1016 27.44 -20.87 12.73
C ALA A 1016 26.39 -21.78 12.05
N LEU A 1017 26.11 -22.94 12.66
CA LEU A 1017 25.11 -23.89 12.17
C LEU A 1017 23.68 -23.33 12.34
N VAL A 1018 23.40 -22.72 13.48
CA VAL A 1018 22.10 -22.08 13.76
C VAL A 1018 21.80 -20.99 12.75
N LYS A 1019 22.77 -20.12 12.43
CA LYS A 1019 22.61 -19.07 11.40
C LYS A 1019 22.41 -19.65 10.00
N LEU A 1020 23.20 -20.65 9.60
CA LEU A 1020 23.08 -21.28 8.28
C LEU A 1020 21.70 -21.90 8.07
N PHE A 1021 21.21 -22.61 9.08
CA PHE A 1021 19.94 -23.34 9.04
C PHE A 1021 18.74 -22.50 9.49
N LYS A 1022 18.92 -21.21 9.79
CA LYS A 1022 17.87 -20.32 10.30
C LYS A 1022 17.11 -20.95 11.46
N LEU A 1023 17.82 -21.47 12.45
CA LEU A 1023 17.23 -22.10 13.64
C LEU A 1023 16.96 -21.10 14.77
N GLU A 1024 16.68 -19.86 14.40
CA GLU A 1024 16.26 -18.78 15.28
C GLU A 1024 14.98 -18.12 14.75
N SER A 1025 14.11 -17.73 15.67
CA SER A 1025 12.88 -16.97 15.42
C SER A 1025 12.63 -15.99 16.54
N SER A 1026 12.35 -14.72 16.21
CA SER A 1026 12.06 -13.69 17.21
C SER A 1026 10.64 -13.82 17.74
N ILE A 1027 10.48 -13.72 19.06
CA ILE A 1027 9.22 -13.56 19.77
C ILE A 1027 9.23 -12.17 20.41
N SER A 1028 8.15 -11.41 20.28
CA SER A 1028 8.06 -10.05 20.82
C SER A 1028 6.96 -9.97 21.87
N THR A 1029 7.23 -9.27 22.96
CA THR A 1029 6.22 -8.84 23.95
C THR A 1029 5.88 -7.35 23.78
N GLY A 1030 6.36 -6.69 22.73
CA GLY A 1030 6.14 -5.26 22.52
C GLY A 1030 4.72 -4.88 22.06
N ASN A 1031 3.91 -5.86 21.65
CA ASN A 1031 2.60 -5.66 21.02
C ASN A 1031 1.46 -6.41 21.73
N MET A 1032 1.31 -6.19 23.04
CA MET A 1032 0.25 -6.83 23.84
C MET A 1032 -0.94 -5.89 23.99
N HIS A 1033 -1.93 -6.01 23.09
CA HIS A 1033 -3.18 -5.26 23.16
C HIS A 1033 -4.34 -6.20 23.51
N ALA A 1034 -5.14 -5.83 24.50
CA ALA A 1034 -6.34 -6.56 24.88
C ALA A 1034 -7.39 -5.60 25.41
N PHE A 1035 -8.66 -6.01 25.39
CA PHE A 1035 -9.72 -5.27 26.06
C PHE A 1035 -9.55 -5.37 27.58
N SER A 1036 -9.63 -4.24 28.28
CA SER A 1036 -9.70 -4.20 29.74
C SER A 1036 -11.05 -4.73 30.23
N ALA A 1037 -11.19 -4.90 31.55
CA ALA A 1037 -12.45 -5.28 32.18
C ALA A 1037 -13.61 -4.32 31.83
N ASP A 1038 -13.30 -3.04 31.61
CA ASP A 1038 -14.27 -1.98 31.24
C ASP A 1038 -14.58 -1.94 29.73
N GLY A 1039 -14.02 -2.87 28.93
CA GLY A 1039 -14.23 -2.91 27.48
C GLY A 1039 -13.40 -1.88 26.70
N LYS A 1040 -12.36 -1.28 27.29
CA LYS A 1040 -11.45 -0.36 26.60
C LYS A 1040 -10.20 -1.06 26.08
N LEU A 1041 -9.82 -0.78 24.85
CA LEU A 1041 -8.64 -1.40 24.26
C LEU A 1041 -7.35 -0.77 24.82
N THR A 1042 -6.55 -1.58 25.52
CA THR A 1042 -5.38 -1.10 26.28
C THR A 1042 -4.12 -1.83 25.83
N ARG A 1043 -2.99 -1.11 25.80
CA ARG A 1043 -1.67 -1.70 25.61
C ARG A 1043 -1.08 -2.07 26.97
N PHE A 1044 -0.56 -3.29 27.08
CA PHE A 1044 0.16 -3.77 28.24
C PHE A 1044 1.66 -3.85 27.91
N ASP A 1045 2.50 -3.24 28.74
CA ASP A 1045 3.96 -3.19 28.49
C ASP A 1045 4.70 -4.46 28.92
N SER A 1046 4.09 -5.26 29.81
CA SER A 1046 4.68 -6.46 30.40
C SER A 1046 3.61 -7.52 30.70
N SER A 1047 4.04 -8.78 30.84
CA SER A 1047 3.16 -9.88 31.26
C SER A 1047 2.65 -9.71 32.69
N GLU A 1048 3.43 -9.03 33.53
CA GLU A 1048 3.12 -8.70 34.91
C GLU A 1048 1.97 -7.70 34.98
N ASN A 1049 1.92 -6.71 34.08
CA ASN A 1049 0.80 -5.77 33.99
C ASN A 1049 -0.50 -6.47 33.59
N VAL A 1050 -0.44 -7.46 32.69
CA VAL A 1050 -1.60 -8.30 32.33
C VAL A 1050 -2.09 -9.08 33.55
N LEU A 1051 -1.17 -9.68 34.31
CA LEU A 1051 -1.48 -10.47 35.49
C LEU A 1051 -2.15 -9.61 36.59
N ARG A 1052 -1.63 -8.40 36.86
CA ARG A 1052 -2.26 -7.46 37.81
C ARG A 1052 -3.65 -7.01 37.39
N ALA A 1053 -3.84 -6.69 36.11
CA ALA A 1053 -5.14 -6.29 35.59
C ALA A 1053 -6.20 -7.40 35.75
N PHE A 1054 -5.79 -8.66 35.61
CA PHE A 1054 -6.65 -9.82 35.87
C PHE A 1054 -6.90 -10.07 37.36
N TYR A 1055 -5.88 -9.90 38.21
CA TYR A 1055 -5.93 -10.24 39.64
C TYR A 1055 -7.10 -9.56 40.37
N GLY A 1056 -7.26 -8.24 40.19
CA GLY A 1056 -8.32 -7.49 40.86
C GLY A 1056 -9.72 -7.96 40.49
N VAL A 1057 -9.94 -8.27 39.21
CA VAL A 1057 -11.23 -8.75 38.69
C VAL A 1057 -11.58 -10.12 39.29
N ARG A 1058 -10.61 -11.04 39.31
CA ARG A 1058 -10.86 -12.39 39.85
C ARG A 1058 -11.08 -12.38 41.36
N LEU A 1059 -10.32 -11.57 42.11
CA LEU A 1059 -10.49 -11.46 43.57
C LEU A 1059 -11.87 -10.91 43.95
N ALA A 1060 -12.34 -9.88 43.22
CA ALA A 1060 -13.68 -9.32 43.42
C ALA A 1060 -14.77 -10.39 43.21
N LEU A 1061 -14.67 -11.18 42.14
CA LEU A 1061 -15.63 -12.25 41.86
C LEU A 1061 -15.62 -13.35 42.93
N TYR A 1062 -14.48 -13.70 43.53
CA TYR A 1062 -14.47 -14.64 44.67
C TYR A 1062 -15.22 -14.07 45.88
N GLY A 1063 -15.20 -12.76 46.10
CA GLY A 1063 -16.00 -12.11 47.14
C GLY A 1063 -17.50 -12.32 46.90
N GLU A 1064 -17.95 -12.06 45.68
CA GLU A 1064 -19.34 -12.27 45.25
C GLU A 1064 -19.73 -13.76 45.31
N ARG A 1065 -18.85 -14.64 44.81
CA ARG A 1065 -19.07 -16.10 44.80
C ARG A 1065 -19.17 -16.65 46.21
N LYS A 1066 -18.31 -16.22 47.13
CA LYS A 1066 -18.39 -16.63 48.53
C LYS A 1066 -19.76 -16.28 49.12
N ALA A 1067 -20.21 -15.04 48.95
CA ALA A 1067 -21.50 -14.58 49.46
C ALA A 1067 -22.68 -15.36 48.82
N TYR A 1068 -22.62 -15.61 47.51
CA TYR A 1068 -23.61 -16.42 46.80
C TYR A 1068 -23.67 -17.85 47.34
N LEU A 1069 -22.52 -18.50 47.52
CA LEU A 1069 -22.43 -19.87 48.04
C LEU A 1069 -22.89 -19.97 49.49
N GLU A 1070 -22.54 -19.00 50.34
CA GLU A 1070 -23.02 -18.93 51.72
C GLU A 1070 -24.56 -18.85 51.76
N ASN A 1071 -25.15 -17.98 50.94
CA ASN A 1071 -26.60 -17.82 50.86
C ASN A 1071 -27.28 -19.09 50.32
N LYS A 1072 -26.76 -19.65 49.22
CA LYS A 1072 -27.29 -20.88 48.61
C LYS A 1072 -27.23 -22.07 49.57
N GLN A 1073 -26.08 -22.31 50.21
CA GLN A 1073 -25.91 -23.39 51.18
C GLN A 1073 -26.78 -23.17 52.43
N ALA A 1074 -26.92 -21.94 52.92
CA ALA A 1074 -27.82 -21.64 54.04
C ALA A 1074 -29.29 -21.94 53.70
N LYS A 1075 -29.74 -21.61 52.47
CA LYS A 1075 -31.09 -21.94 51.98
C LYS A 1075 -31.30 -23.45 51.84
N GLU A 1076 -30.33 -24.17 51.29
CA GLU A 1076 -30.38 -25.64 51.18
C GLU A 1076 -30.45 -26.30 52.56
N LEU A 1077 -29.69 -25.79 53.52
CA LEU A 1077 -29.66 -26.29 54.89
C LEU A 1077 -31.00 -26.05 55.59
N LEU A 1078 -31.59 -24.87 55.42
CA LEU A 1078 -32.95 -24.57 55.89
C LEU A 1078 -34.01 -25.49 55.24
N LYS A 1079 -33.86 -25.81 53.95
CA LYS A 1079 -34.77 -26.73 53.23
C LYS A 1079 -34.66 -28.16 53.77
N LEU A 1080 -33.45 -28.64 54.03
CA LEU A 1080 -33.20 -29.95 54.66
C LEU A 1080 -33.72 -29.98 56.10
N GLN A 1081 -33.46 -28.93 56.88
CA GLN A 1081 -33.96 -28.80 58.25
C GLN A 1081 -35.49 -28.83 58.28
N ASN A 1082 -36.17 -28.14 57.36
CA ASN A 1082 -37.62 -28.21 57.25
C ASN A 1082 -38.12 -29.59 56.86
N ARG A 1083 -37.42 -30.32 55.97
CA ARG A 1083 -37.78 -31.70 55.60
C ARG A 1083 -37.64 -32.68 56.78
N ILE A 1084 -36.53 -32.60 57.51
CA ILE A 1084 -36.29 -33.41 58.71
C ILE A 1084 -37.37 -33.12 59.74
N ARG A 1085 -37.60 -31.83 60.05
CA ARG A 1085 -38.61 -31.40 61.03
C ARG A 1085 -40.02 -31.82 60.61
N PHE A 1086 -40.35 -31.79 59.32
CA PHE A 1086 -41.64 -32.25 58.81
C PHE A 1086 -41.80 -33.77 59.00
N ILE A 1087 -40.80 -34.57 58.63
CA ILE A 1087 -40.83 -36.03 58.81
C ILE A 1087 -40.97 -36.40 60.28
N GLU A 1088 -40.22 -35.75 61.18
CA GLU A 1088 -40.29 -36.00 62.62
C GLU A 1088 -41.63 -35.58 63.22
N GLN A 1089 -42.15 -34.39 62.87
CA GLN A 1089 -43.43 -33.92 63.39
C GLN A 1089 -44.61 -34.74 62.87
N VAL A 1090 -44.54 -35.27 61.64
CA VAL A 1090 -45.59 -36.14 61.08
C VAL A 1090 -45.49 -37.57 61.64
N SER A 1091 -44.29 -38.08 61.92
CA SER A 1091 -44.11 -39.41 62.52
C SER A 1091 -44.46 -39.45 64.01
N HIS A 1092 -44.03 -38.45 64.78
CA HIS A 1092 -44.06 -38.49 66.25
C HIS A 1092 -44.55 -37.21 66.94
N GLY A 1093 -44.86 -36.13 66.20
CA GLY A 1093 -45.21 -34.83 66.76
C GLY A 1093 -46.62 -34.33 66.44
N ASP A 1094 -46.80 -33.01 66.53
CA ASP A 1094 -48.09 -32.32 66.41
C ASP A 1094 -48.73 -32.41 65.00
N LEU A 1095 -47.95 -32.78 63.98
CA LEU A 1095 -48.42 -32.96 62.61
C LEU A 1095 -48.90 -34.39 62.29
N GLN A 1096 -48.97 -35.30 63.27
CA GLN A 1096 -49.49 -36.66 63.06
C GLN A 1096 -50.89 -36.70 62.41
N MET A 1097 -51.70 -35.66 62.62
CA MET A 1097 -53.03 -35.52 62.02
C MET A 1097 -52.99 -35.52 60.48
N VAL A 1098 -51.89 -35.11 59.86
CA VAL A 1098 -51.67 -35.14 58.40
C VAL A 1098 -51.78 -36.57 57.84
N LEU A 1099 -51.41 -37.59 58.62
CA LEU A 1099 -51.54 -39.01 58.23
C LEU A 1099 -52.89 -39.64 58.63
N LYS A 1100 -53.59 -39.05 59.59
CA LYS A 1100 -54.81 -39.62 60.19
C LYS A 1100 -56.09 -39.02 59.60
N GLU A 1101 -56.05 -37.80 59.08
CA GLU A 1101 -57.20 -37.04 58.62
C GLU A 1101 -57.08 -36.62 57.14
N ARG A 1102 -58.22 -36.57 56.42
CA ARG A 1102 -58.27 -36.09 55.02
C ARG A 1102 -58.47 -34.59 54.96
N LEU A 1103 -57.49 -33.83 55.43
CA LEU A 1103 -57.53 -32.37 55.41
C LEU A 1103 -57.41 -31.82 53.97
N PRO A 1104 -58.16 -30.76 53.60
CA PRO A 1104 -57.99 -30.09 52.31
C PRO A 1104 -56.63 -29.39 52.22
N LYS A 1105 -56.05 -29.29 51.02
CA LYS A 1105 -54.71 -28.72 50.76
C LYS A 1105 -54.53 -27.32 51.37
N SER A 1106 -55.56 -26.48 51.31
CA SER A 1106 -55.53 -25.13 51.91
C SER A 1106 -55.38 -25.14 53.43
N ALA A 1107 -55.98 -26.10 54.14
CA ALA A 1107 -55.83 -26.27 55.58
C ALA A 1107 -54.43 -26.79 55.94
N LEU A 1108 -53.87 -27.72 55.14
CA LEU A 1108 -52.49 -28.19 55.31
C LEU A 1108 -51.47 -27.06 55.16
N VAL A 1109 -51.65 -26.20 54.14
CA VAL A 1109 -50.79 -25.02 53.93
C VAL A 1109 -50.90 -24.04 55.12
N GLY A 1110 -52.10 -23.81 55.66
CA GLY A 1110 -52.31 -23.00 56.86
C GLY A 1110 -51.59 -23.57 58.08
N LEU A 1111 -51.70 -24.88 58.28
CA LEU A 1111 -51.10 -25.59 59.41
C LEU A 1111 -49.56 -25.60 59.37
N LEU A 1112 -48.97 -25.77 58.17
CA LEU A 1112 -47.53 -25.65 57.97
C LEU A 1112 -47.01 -24.22 58.24
N ARG A 1113 -47.81 -23.20 57.89
CA ARG A 1113 -47.48 -21.80 58.18
C ARG A 1113 -47.52 -21.52 59.68
N GLU A 1114 -48.51 -22.05 60.40
CA GLU A 1114 -48.63 -21.94 61.86
C GLU A 1114 -47.46 -22.63 62.60
N HIS A 1115 -47.00 -23.78 62.10
CA HIS A 1115 -45.84 -24.50 62.65
C HIS A 1115 -44.49 -23.93 62.17
N GLY A 1116 -44.49 -22.75 61.54
CA GLY A 1116 -43.29 -21.98 61.19
C GLY A 1116 -42.40 -22.65 60.14
N PHE A 1117 -42.96 -23.44 59.23
CA PHE A 1117 -42.19 -23.93 58.08
C PHE A 1117 -41.97 -22.80 57.08
N ALA A 1118 -40.80 -22.76 56.45
CA ALA A 1118 -40.52 -21.75 55.43
C ALA A 1118 -41.22 -22.11 54.11
N PRO A 1119 -41.84 -21.13 53.43
CA PRO A 1119 -42.48 -21.35 52.13
C PRO A 1119 -41.44 -21.58 51.03
N ALA A 1120 -41.87 -22.16 49.91
CA ALA A 1120 -41.04 -22.41 48.72
C ALA A 1120 -40.35 -21.15 48.20
N SER A 1121 -40.99 -19.98 48.37
CA SER A 1121 -40.41 -18.67 48.03
C SER A 1121 -39.15 -18.32 48.83
N ALA A 1122 -39.00 -18.81 50.06
CA ALA A 1122 -37.80 -18.59 50.88
C ALA A 1122 -36.55 -19.31 50.35
N PHE A 1123 -36.74 -20.29 49.47
CA PHE A 1123 -35.67 -21.04 48.82
C PHE A 1123 -35.45 -20.63 47.36
N ARG A 1124 -36.21 -19.64 46.86
CA ARG A 1124 -35.94 -19.08 45.53
C ARG A 1124 -34.62 -18.34 45.57
N ASP A 1125 -33.80 -18.54 44.56
CA ASP A 1125 -32.61 -17.74 44.38
C ASP A 1125 -33.04 -16.32 44.03
N GLU A 1126 -32.67 -15.35 44.87
CA GLU A 1126 -32.80 -13.94 44.53
C GLU A 1126 -31.69 -13.66 43.53
N LEU A 1127 -32.00 -13.86 42.24
CA LEU A 1127 -31.10 -13.44 41.17
C LEU A 1127 -30.95 -11.91 41.26
N PRO A 1128 -29.75 -11.36 41.07
CA PRO A 1128 -29.55 -9.92 40.90
C PRO A 1128 -30.57 -9.36 39.91
N ALA A 1129 -31.06 -8.14 40.12
CA ALA A 1129 -32.06 -7.51 39.24
C ALA A 1129 -31.65 -7.50 37.75
N ASP A 1130 -30.34 -7.52 37.47
CA ASP A 1130 -29.75 -7.59 36.13
C ASP A 1130 -29.57 -9.02 35.57
N ALA A 1131 -29.72 -10.06 36.39
CA ALA A 1131 -29.51 -11.47 36.04
C ALA A 1131 -30.83 -12.27 35.82
N ALA A 1132 -31.99 -11.62 35.94
CA ALA A 1132 -33.32 -12.22 35.81
C ALA A 1132 -33.70 -12.73 34.39
N THR A 1133 -32.72 -12.95 33.50
CA THR A 1133 -32.94 -13.32 32.09
C THR A 1133 -32.40 -14.70 31.69
N LEU A 1134 -31.74 -15.44 32.57
CA LEU A 1134 -31.38 -16.84 32.30
C LEU A 1134 -32.66 -17.68 32.11
N PRO A 1135 -32.84 -18.41 30.99
CA PRO A 1135 -33.79 -19.50 30.97
C PRO A 1135 -33.32 -20.50 32.01
N ALA A 1136 -34.23 -20.92 32.90
CA ALA A 1136 -34.01 -22.04 33.80
C ALA A 1136 -33.38 -23.17 32.97
N VAL A 1137 -32.23 -23.66 33.41
CA VAL A 1137 -31.68 -24.92 32.91
C VAL A 1137 -32.78 -25.95 33.21
N PRO A 1138 -33.38 -26.62 32.22
CA PRO A 1138 -34.17 -27.79 32.53
C PRO A 1138 -33.16 -28.80 33.04
N ASP A 1139 -33.09 -28.95 34.35
CA ASP A 1139 -32.49 -30.15 34.92
C ASP A 1139 -33.24 -31.32 34.27
N ALA A 1140 -32.48 -32.11 33.53
CA ALA A 1140 -32.94 -33.35 32.96
C ALA A 1140 -33.15 -34.32 34.11
N GLU A 1141 -34.28 -34.16 34.81
CA GLU A 1141 -35.02 -35.06 35.70
C GLU A 1141 -35.93 -34.24 36.64
N ASP A 1142 -36.80 -33.37 36.10
CA ASP A 1142 -38.11 -33.07 36.70
C ASP A 1142 -38.98 -32.29 35.71
N ASP A 1143 -39.58 -33.02 34.77
CA ASP A 1143 -40.63 -32.49 33.90
C ASP A 1143 -41.94 -32.47 34.71
N ASN A 1144 -42.14 -31.42 35.52
CA ASN A 1144 -43.46 -31.05 36.05
C ASN A 1144 -43.54 -29.56 36.43
N THR A 1145 -44.12 -28.80 35.48
CA THR A 1145 -45.02 -27.65 35.68
C THR A 1145 -44.52 -26.42 36.46
N GLU A 1146 -44.28 -25.31 35.75
CA GLU A 1146 -44.43 -23.96 36.28
C GLU A 1146 -45.63 -23.26 35.61
N ASP A 1147 -46.81 -23.43 36.22
CA ASP A 1147 -47.92 -22.47 36.09
C ASP A 1147 -47.86 -21.54 37.31
N GLU A 1148 -47.35 -20.32 37.11
CA GLU A 1148 -47.44 -19.26 38.12
C GLU A 1148 -48.86 -18.69 38.17
N GLN A 1149 -49.70 -19.27 39.04
CA GLN A 1149 -50.70 -18.60 39.88
C GLN A 1149 -51.60 -19.65 40.57
N SER A 1150 -51.07 -20.31 41.59
CA SER A 1150 -51.94 -20.92 42.61
C SER A 1150 -51.33 -20.75 43.99
N GLN A 1151 -52.10 -20.21 44.94
CA GLN A 1151 -51.73 -20.14 46.36
C GLN A 1151 -51.51 -21.53 47.00
N GLY A 1152 -51.68 -22.61 46.24
CA GLY A 1152 -51.53 -23.99 46.69
C GLY A 1152 -50.13 -24.59 46.56
N ALA A 1153 -49.15 -23.93 45.91
CA ALA A 1153 -47.83 -24.51 45.63
C ALA A 1153 -46.73 -24.17 46.68
N GLU A 1154 -47.03 -23.33 47.68
CA GLU A 1154 -46.01 -22.80 48.60
C GLU A 1154 -45.28 -23.86 49.45
N TYR A 1155 -45.86 -25.04 49.71
CA TYR A 1155 -45.25 -26.06 50.58
C TYR A 1155 -45.12 -27.43 49.91
N ASP A 1156 -45.22 -27.48 48.58
CA ASP A 1156 -45.23 -28.75 47.84
C ASP A 1156 -43.91 -29.54 48.00
N TYR A 1157 -42.79 -28.87 48.29
CA TYR A 1157 -41.51 -29.53 48.59
C TYR A 1157 -41.51 -30.39 49.88
N LEU A 1158 -42.51 -30.19 50.75
CA LEU A 1158 -42.78 -31.02 51.93
C LEU A 1158 -43.98 -31.95 51.68
N LEU A 1159 -45.06 -31.45 51.07
CA LEU A 1159 -46.29 -32.21 50.86
C LEU A 1159 -46.14 -33.36 49.84
N ASN A 1160 -45.19 -33.25 48.91
CA ASN A 1160 -44.85 -34.32 47.97
C ASN A 1160 -43.88 -35.36 48.55
N THR A 1161 -43.61 -35.34 49.87
CA THR A 1161 -42.73 -36.32 50.51
C THR A 1161 -43.35 -37.72 50.47
N SER A 1162 -42.65 -38.67 49.84
CA SER A 1162 -43.09 -40.06 49.74
C SER A 1162 -43.21 -40.72 51.11
N LEU A 1163 -44.19 -41.64 51.28
CA LEU A 1163 -44.36 -42.45 52.50
C LEU A 1163 -43.11 -43.25 52.88
N LEU A 1164 -42.27 -43.62 51.91
CA LEU A 1164 -41.00 -44.32 52.16
C LEU A 1164 -39.96 -43.44 52.90
N SER A 1165 -40.13 -42.13 52.87
CA SER A 1165 -39.23 -41.14 53.49
C SER A 1165 -39.40 -41.05 55.01
N PHE A 1166 -40.47 -41.62 55.58
CA PHE A 1166 -40.73 -41.64 57.02
C PHE A 1166 -40.08 -42.83 57.74
N THR A 1167 -39.18 -43.55 57.06
CA THR A 1167 -38.38 -44.62 57.67
C THR A 1167 -37.22 -44.03 58.48
N LYS A 1168 -36.85 -44.70 59.57
CA LYS A 1168 -35.74 -44.27 60.43
C LYS A 1168 -34.42 -44.11 59.65
N GLU A 1169 -34.12 -45.05 58.76
CA GLU A 1169 -32.92 -45.01 57.90
C GLU A 1169 -32.88 -43.76 57.00
N HIS A 1170 -34.04 -43.32 56.50
CA HIS A 1170 -34.12 -42.14 55.64
C HIS A 1170 -33.94 -40.84 56.43
N THR A 1171 -34.54 -40.75 57.62
CA THR A 1171 -34.34 -39.59 58.51
C THR A 1171 -32.87 -39.49 58.96
N GLU A 1172 -32.23 -40.59 59.34
CA GLU A 1172 -30.80 -40.64 59.67
C GLU A 1172 -29.92 -40.23 58.48
N LYS A 1173 -30.28 -40.64 57.25
CA LYS A 1173 -29.60 -40.23 56.03
C LYS A 1173 -29.71 -38.72 55.78
N LEU A 1174 -30.91 -38.15 55.94
CA LEU A 1174 -31.13 -36.70 55.79
C LEU A 1174 -30.40 -35.90 56.87
N GLN A 1175 -30.36 -36.39 58.12
CA GLN A 1175 -29.61 -35.75 59.20
C GLN A 1175 -28.11 -35.74 58.90
N LYS A 1176 -27.56 -36.87 58.43
CA LYS A 1176 -26.16 -36.95 58.02
C LYS A 1176 -25.83 -36.01 56.86
N GLU A 1177 -26.74 -35.86 55.90
CA GLU A 1177 -26.60 -34.89 54.81
C GLU A 1177 -26.63 -33.44 55.32
N HIS A 1178 -27.56 -33.13 56.22
CA HIS A 1178 -27.66 -31.83 56.88
C HIS A 1178 -26.36 -31.48 57.63
N ASP A 1179 -25.88 -32.37 58.49
CA ASP A 1179 -24.68 -32.14 59.29
C ASP A 1179 -23.43 -31.94 58.42
N GLY A 1180 -23.31 -32.73 57.34
CA GLY A 1180 -22.23 -32.56 56.36
C GLY A 1180 -22.30 -31.24 55.59
N LYS A 1181 -23.51 -30.75 55.23
CA LYS A 1181 -23.67 -29.43 54.60
C LYS A 1181 -23.43 -28.29 55.59
N HIS A 1182 -23.84 -28.46 56.85
CA HIS A 1182 -23.58 -27.49 57.92
C HIS A 1182 -22.09 -27.29 58.13
N GLU A 1183 -21.32 -28.38 58.24
CA GLU A 1183 -19.87 -28.32 58.42
C GLU A 1183 -19.19 -27.59 57.25
N ARG A 1184 -19.60 -27.85 56.00
CA ARG A 1184 -19.08 -27.17 54.81
C ARG A 1184 -19.40 -25.67 54.80
N LEU A 1185 -20.61 -25.29 55.21
CA LEU A 1185 -21.00 -23.89 55.30
C LEU A 1185 -20.16 -23.14 56.34
N GLU A 1186 -19.92 -23.74 57.50
CA GLU A 1186 -19.06 -23.16 58.53
C GLU A 1186 -17.60 -23.06 58.05
N GLN A 1187 -17.10 -24.08 57.36
CA GLN A 1187 -15.77 -24.02 56.71
C GLN A 1187 -15.70 -22.85 55.71
N LEU A 1188 -16.69 -22.72 54.81
CA LEU A 1188 -16.74 -21.63 53.84
C LEU A 1188 -16.76 -20.26 54.53
N ARG A 1189 -17.55 -20.09 55.59
CA ARG A 1189 -17.65 -18.84 56.36
C ARG A 1189 -16.30 -18.41 56.95
N THR A 1190 -15.51 -19.38 57.45
CA THR A 1190 -14.20 -19.11 58.04
C THR A 1190 -13.12 -18.74 57.03
N MET A 1191 -13.25 -19.14 55.77
CA MET A 1191 -12.25 -18.86 54.74
C MET A 1191 -12.37 -17.44 54.18
N THR A 1192 -11.25 -16.79 53.88
CA THR A 1192 -11.27 -15.54 53.09
C THR A 1192 -11.43 -15.85 51.59
N PRO A 1193 -11.93 -14.92 50.77
CA PRO A 1193 -11.97 -15.09 49.31
C PRO A 1193 -10.60 -15.45 48.70
N ALA A 1194 -9.52 -14.86 49.21
CA ALA A 1194 -8.14 -15.16 48.82
C ALA A 1194 -7.73 -16.62 49.14
N GLN A 1195 -8.12 -17.14 50.31
CA GLN A 1195 -7.86 -18.54 50.69
C GLN A 1195 -8.61 -19.54 49.80
N VAL A 1196 -9.85 -19.24 49.42
CA VAL A 1196 -10.63 -20.07 48.49
C VAL A 1196 -9.92 -20.13 47.13
N TRP A 1197 -9.49 -18.97 46.61
CA TRP A 1197 -8.75 -18.90 45.35
C TRP A 1197 -7.43 -19.66 45.42
N ARG A 1198 -6.65 -19.47 46.49
CA ARG A 1198 -5.39 -20.19 46.73
C ARG A 1198 -5.58 -21.70 46.70
N HIS A 1199 -6.65 -22.22 47.30
CA HIS A 1199 -6.95 -23.65 47.31
C HIS A 1199 -7.18 -24.19 45.89
N GLU A 1200 -8.01 -23.52 45.08
CA GLU A 1200 -8.30 -23.91 43.69
C GLU A 1200 -7.04 -23.84 42.80
N LEU A 1201 -6.19 -22.82 42.98
CA LEU A 1201 -4.92 -22.71 42.27
C LEU A 1201 -3.98 -23.88 42.59
N LEU A 1202 -3.85 -24.28 43.86
CA LEU A 1202 -3.00 -25.40 44.27
C LEU A 1202 -3.53 -26.74 43.77
N GLN A 1203 -4.85 -26.92 43.74
CA GLN A 1203 -5.47 -28.11 43.12
C GLN A 1203 -5.13 -28.18 41.63
N LEU A 1204 -5.30 -27.08 40.89
CA LEU A 1204 -4.95 -27.03 39.47
C LEU A 1204 -3.46 -27.27 39.25
N ARG A 1205 -2.58 -26.64 40.04
CA ARG A 1205 -1.13 -26.85 40.01
C ARG A 1205 -0.77 -28.33 40.13
N THR A 1206 -1.40 -29.04 41.06
CA THR A 1206 -1.20 -30.47 41.29
C THR A 1206 -1.62 -31.30 40.07
N VAL A 1207 -2.75 -30.97 39.45
CA VAL A 1207 -3.23 -31.65 38.24
C VAL A 1207 -2.30 -31.41 37.05
N LEU A 1208 -1.80 -30.19 36.86
CA LEU A 1208 -0.88 -29.85 35.77
C LEU A 1208 0.47 -30.56 35.91
N LEU A 1209 1.00 -30.67 37.12
CA LEU A 1209 2.27 -31.37 37.40
C LEU A 1209 2.21 -32.89 37.22
N HIS A 1210 1.03 -33.49 37.01
CA HIS A 1210 0.96 -34.89 36.58
C HIS A 1210 1.42 -35.10 35.14
N ASP A 1211 1.34 -34.06 34.30
CA ASP A 1211 1.84 -34.08 32.93
C ASP A 1211 3.31 -33.60 32.93
N LYS A 1212 4.21 -34.44 32.43
CA LYS A 1212 5.66 -34.23 32.44
C LYS A 1212 6.06 -32.99 31.63
N ASP A 1213 5.24 -32.58 30.67
CA ASP A 1213 5.51 -31.41 29.85
C ASP A 1213 5.42 -30.09 30.65
N PHE A 1214 4.81 -30.09 31.85
CA PHE A 1214 4.74 -28.91 32.74
C PHE A 1214 5.73 -28.97 33.90
N HIS A 1215 6.67 -29.93 33.90
CA HIS A 1215 7.75 -29.96 34.88
C HIS A 1215 8.73 -28.82 34.55
N VAL A 1216 8.95 -27.94 35.53
CA VAL A 1216 9.88 -26.81 35.46
C VAL A 1216 11.33 -27.29 35.59
#